data_AF-A0A940C2F7-F1
#
_entry.id   AF-A0A940C2F7-F1
#
_cell.length_a   1.000
_cell.length_b   1.000
_cell.length_c   1.000
_cell.angle_alpha   90.00
_cell.angle_beta   90.00
_cell.angle_gamma   90.00
#
_symmetry.space_group_name_H-M   'P 1'
#
loop_
_entity.id
_entity.type
_entity.pdbx_description
1 polymer ?
#
loop_
_entity_poly.entity_id
_entity_poly.type
_entity_poly.pdbx_seq_one_letter_code
_entity_poly.pdbx_strand_id
1 'polypeptide(L)'
;MKREKKGTIETILTDTVRLGSLFILAVTVIIMIIAAIDNDTAGEASIGSFEAGNFSDDWTLMFHGERQTVDLPMNLDCEKGDELILSKDLPDDLCDGMSIMMRASMEDVSIYIGGKLREVYSSNSIEGLSYYPPSAYIVTQVGSQDAGKDIALHITVKNKGTLNPISLNHGNNGWFEVLRNSLLMIAIATFVLLCGITISLSAFISGKGYKTEAAGYLGLLIFDAALWLVSESVIRQLVFNRASMSQYFSYFSFELIAPFACMYFDAVQHKIYHRRYLVMESICLTALIVNVILDAGDILKMFQTAPVCHVLAGISIIMVIINIITDYRRDRLKNYRISCIGTLIFLLLALVELSRFYFPVSVVFGTYLSLGLIGLMVATLLQTLYDILKEYREREKKKTAMTISTIETIAGAIDARDEYTGGHSERVGLYSQRLAREMAADYELTEEDIIRIHYIGLVHDIGKIGVADNVLNKSGKLNDEEFTLMRRHTEIGYEIMTNLGSEIKGLLDGIRHHHERFDGDGYPDKLSGTDIPLVARILALADSYDAMTSNRVYRKRLSDEEVRAELVRCSGTQFDPALTEIFIRLLDKGELSADIKDGIATDSEGRMRTSSVLEDMLSRDLMNEVKVSNPSHVRMLCYILKLMEKKEKNYKVLLISDNDGDEPMSAKTKAAIKELFDDPHDVIIRYTSRAYIAALYDRSVDCIYQVTRGINEKCPSVDIRVL
;
A
#
# COMPACT_ATOMS: atom_id res chain seq x y z
N MET A 1 6.90 -18.04 -27.05
CA MET A 1 6.32 -19.37 -26.78
C MET A 1 6.68 -20.00 -25.42
N LYS A 2 7.93 -20.46 -25.15
CA LYS A 2 8.22 -21.25 -23.92
C LYS A 2 8.01 -20.47 -22.60
N ARG A 3 8.28 -19.15 -22.57
CA ARG A 3 7.95 -18.28 -21.41
C ARG A 3 6.46 -18.03 -21.27
N GLU A 4 5.74 -17.75 -22.36
CA GLU A 4 4.27 -17.57 -22.33
C GLU A 4 3.55 -18.83 -21.86
N LYS A 5 3.82 -20.01 -22.45
CA LYS A 5 3.25 -21.29 -21.98
C LYS A 5 3.54 -21.54 -20.50
N LYS A 6 4.70 -21.12 -20.00
CA LYS A 6 5.05 -21.26 -18.58
C LYS A 6 4.21 -20.34 -17.70
N GLY A 7 4.01 -19.09 -18.11
CA GLY A 7 3.07 -18.17 -17.47
C GLY A 7 1.62 -18.68 -17.52
N THR A 8 1.15 -19.22 -18.65
CA THR A 8 -0.19 -19.81 -18.77
C THR A 8 -0.39 -20.99 -17.80
N ILE A 9 0.61 -21.88 -17.69
CA ILE A 9 0.55 -23.02 -16.74
C ILE A 9 0.58 -22.53 -15.29
N GLU A 10 1.41 -21.54 -14.97
CA GLU A 10 1.52 -20.95 -13.62
C GLU A 10 0.22 -20.24 -13.21
N THR A 11 -0.42 -19.50 -14.14
CA THR A 11 -1.76 -18.93 -13.93
C THR A 11 -2.83 -20.01 -13.77
N ILE A 12 -2.89 -21.03 -14.64
CA ILE A 12 -3.87 -22.13 -14.53
C ILE A 12 -3.70 -22.87 -13.20
N LEU A 13 -2.47 -23.16 -12.78
CA LEU A 13 -2.19 -23.82 -11.51
C LEU A 13 -2.61 -22.94 -10.32
N THR A 14 -2.29 -21.64 -10.36
CA THR A 14 -2.70 -20.66 -9.35
C THR A 14 -4.23 -20.57 -9.24
N ASP A 15 -4.92 -20.45 -10.36
CA ASP A 15 -6.38 -20.39 -10.40
C ASP A 15 -6.99 -21.72 -9.94
N THR A 16 -6.39 -22.87 -10.27
CA THR A 16 -6.83 -24.19 -9.79
C THR A 16 -6.65 -24.35 -8.27
N VAL A 17 -5.50 -23.93 -7.72
CA VAL A 17 -5.23 -23.96 -6.26
C VAL A 17 -6.17 -23.01 -5.52
N ARG A 18 -6.41 -21.81 -6.05
CA ARG A 18 -7.39 -20.84 -5.52
C ARG A 18 -8.81 -21.41 -5.56
N LEU A 19 -9.25 -21.94 -6.70
CA LEU A 19 -10.60 -22.53 -6.84
C LEU A 19 -10.75 -23.74 -5.92
N GLY A 20 -9.72 -24.58 -5.80
CA GLY A 20 -9.69 -25.72 -4.89
C GLY A 20 -9.79 -25.30 -3.42
N SER A 21 -9.04 -24.28 -3.00
CA SER A 21 -9.11 -23.75 -1.63
C SER A 21 -10.48 -23.14 -1.31
N LEU A 22 -11.04 -22.38 -2.24
CA LEU A 22 -12.40 -21.83 -2.12
C LEU A 22 -13.48 -22.93 -2.16
N PHE A 23 -13.28 -23.99 -2.95
CA PHE A 23 -14.17 -25.14 -3.00
C PHE A 23 -14.12 -25.94 -1.69
N ILE A 24 -12.94 -26.21 -1.13
CA ILE A 24 -12.79 -26.88 0.16
C ILE A 24 -13.43 -26.02 1.26
N LEU A 25 -13.22 -24.70 1.28
CA LEU A 25 -13.87 -23.80 2.22
C LEU A 25 -15.40 -23.80 2.06
N ALA A 26 -15.91 -23.78 0.81
CA ALA A 26 -17.34 -23.87 0.54
C ALA A 26 -17.94 -25.22 0.96
N VAL A 27 -17.24 -26.33 0.72
CA VAL A 27 -17.61 -27.68 1.19
C VAL A 27 -17.60 -27.72 2.72
N THR A 28 -16.63 -27.08 3.37
CA THR A 28 -16.53 -26.97 4.84
C THR A 28 -17.74 -26.21 5.41
N VAL A 29 -18.15 -25.10 4.78
CA VAL A 29 -19.38 -24.37 5.12
C VAL A 29 -20.65 -25.18 4.82
N ILE A 30 -20.69 -25.96 3.73
CA ILE A 30 -21.82 -26.85 3.42
C ILE A 30 -21.91 -27.99 4.45
N ILE A 31 -20.79 -28.55 4.89
CA ILE A 31 -20.72 -29.56 5.96
C ILE A 31 -21.25 -28.97 7.28
N MET A 32 -20.88 -27.72 7.61
CA MET A 32 -21.45 -27.01 8.77
C MET A 32 -22.96 -26.82 8.65
N ILE A 33 -23.48 -26.43 7.48
CA ILE A 33 -24.92 -26.28 7.24
C ILE A 33 -25.65 -27.64 7.35
N ILE A 34 -25.07 -28.72 6.81
CA ILE A 34 -25.64 -30.07 6.92
C ILE A 34 -25.62 -30.54 8.38
N ALA A 35 -24.51 -30.36 9.11
CA ALA A 35 -24.39 -30.77 10.51
C ALA A 35 -25.28 -29.96 11.48
N ALA A 36 -25.73 -28.77 11.08
CA ALA A 36 -26.72 -27.96 11.80
C ALA A 36 -28.18 -28.31 11.45
N ILE A 37 -28.42 -29.14 10.43
CA ILE A 37 -29.76 -29.53 9.94
C ILE A 37 -30.02 -31.04 10.14
N ASP A 38 -28.96 -31.85 10.26
CA ASP A 38 -29.03 -33.29 10.53
C ASP A 38 -29.60 -33.56 11.93
N ASN A 39 -30.83 -34.10 11.97
CA ASN A 39 -31.62 -34.34 13.18
C ASN A 39 -31.64 -35.83 13.61
N ASP A 40 -30.73 -36.64 13.08
CA ASP A 40 -30.65 -38.07 13.41
C ASP A 40 -30.28 -38.24 14.89
N THR A 41 -31.23 -38.73 15.68
CA THR A 41 -31.33 -38.39 17.10
C THR A 41 -30.64 -39.40 18.00
N ALA A 42 -29.47 -39.04 18.51
CA ALA A 42 -28.82 -39.66 19.66
C ALA A 42 -28.38 -38.59 20.69
N GLY A 43 -29.32 -38.11 21.50
CA GLY A 43 -29.00 -37.54 22.83
C GLY A 43 -28.30 -36.17 22.92
N GLU A 44 -28.37 -35.27 21.93
CA GLU A 44 -27.76 -33.93 22.00
C GLU A 44 -28.79 -32.77 22.17
N ALA A 45 -28.38 -31.65 22.78
CA ALA A 45 -29.21 -30.88 23.74
C ALA A 45 -30.09 -29.71 23.20
N SER A 46 -31.10 -29.31 23.98
CA SER A 46 -32.04 -28.18 23.72
C SER A 46 -31.62 -26.82 24.34
N ILE A 47 -32.47 -25.77 24.29
CA ILE A 47 -32.19 -24.37 24.73
C ILE A 47 -33.39 -23.74 25.52
N GLY A 48 -33.13 -22.94 26.57
CA GLY A 48 -34.09 -22.46 27.61
C GLY A 48 -33.44 -21.84 28.89
N SER A 49 -34.21 -21.14 29.75
CA SER A 49 -33.73 -20.19 30.81
C SER A 49 -34.60 -20.17 32.11
N PHE A 50 -34.15 -19.72 33.31
CA PHE A 50 -32.85 -19.22 33.83
C PHE A 50 -32.54 -19.74 35.28
N GLU A 51 -31.27 -19.70 35.72
CA GLU A 51 -30.66 -20.17 37.01
C GLU A 51 -30.47 -21.69 37.21
N ALA A 52 -29.23 -22.12 37.50
CA ALA A 52 -28.84 -23.52 37.67
C ALA A 52 -28.86 -23.93 39.16
N GLY A 53 -29.43 -25.09 39.48
CA GLY A 53 -29.40 -25.66 40.82
C GLY A 53 -28.14 -26.48 41.07
N ASN A 54 -27.49 -26.29 42.22
CA ASN A 54 -26.41 -27.18 42.64
C ASN A 54 -26.98 -28.59 42.92
N PHE A 55 -26.45 -29.59 42.23
CA PHE A 55 -26.76 -31.00 42.48
C PHE A 55 -25.47 -31.82 42.60
N SER A 56 -24.39 -31.21 43.09
CA SER A 56 -23.04 -31.82 43.19
C SER A 56 -22.71 -32.39 44.57
N ASP A 57 -23.47 -32.04 45.60
CA ASP A 57 -23.20 -32.42 46.99
C ASP A 57 -23.81 -33.81 47.32
N ASP A 58 -23.33 -34.51 48.35
CA ASP A 58 -23.94 -35.73 48.91
C ASP A 58 -24.17 -36.91 47.92
N TRP A 59 -23.27 -37.15 46.96
CA TRP A 59 -23.37 -38.32 46.07
C TRP A 59 -22.81 -39.59 46.72
N THR A 60 -23.47 -40.75 46.52
CA THR A 60 -22.83 -42.04 46.79
C THR A 60 -21.92 -42.40 45.62
N LEU A 61 -20.61 -42.53 45.86
CA LEU A 61 -19.68 -43.14 44.92
C LEU A 61 -19.39 -44.59 45.32
N MET A 62 -19.48 -45.49 44.35
CA MET A 62 -19.00 -46.87 44.42
C MET A 62 -17.77 -47.02 43.52
N PHE A 63 -16.63 -47.39 44.08
CA PHE A 63 -15.37 -47.61 43.36
C PHE A 63 -14.57 -48.75 44.00
N HIS A 64 -14.02 -49.66 43.19
CA HIS A 64 -13.32 -50.88 43.64
C HIS A 64 -14.06 -51.71 44.73
N GLY A 65 -15.39 -51.61 44.81
CA GLY A 65 -16.22 -52.27 45.82
C GLY A 65 -16.38 -51.52 47.15
N GLU A 66 -15.71 -50.38 47.32
CA GLU A 66 -15.92 -49.47 48.45
C GLU A 66 -17.04 -48.46 48.14
N ARG A 67 -17.81 -48.09 49.17
CA ARG A 67 -18.91 -47.10 49.08
C ARG A 67 -18.59 -45.91 49.97
N GLN A 68 -18.53 -44.72 49.38
CA GLN A 68 -18.26 -43.46 50.07
C GLN A 68 -19.24 -42.36 49.64
N THR A 69 -19.52 -41.40 50.53
CA THR A 69 -20.24 -40.18 50.17
C THR A 69 -19.23 -39.11 49.73
N VAL A 70 -19.48 -38.45 48.60
CA VAL A 70 -18.58 -37.49 47.97
C VAL A 70 -19.33 -36.26 47.46
N ASP A 71 -18.64 -35.12 47.49
CA ASP A 71 -19.07 -33.89 46.83
C ASP A 71 -18.27 -33.69 45.54
N LEU A 72 -18.90 -33.12 44.52
CA LEU A 72 -18.29 -32.86 43.20
C LEU A 72 -17.95 -31.37 43.04
N PRO A 73 -16.85 -31.01 42.35
CA PRO A 73 -15.96 -31.87 41.60
C PRO A 73 -14.88 -32.52 42.48
N MET A 74 -14.47 -33.74 42.12
CA MET A 74 -13.38 -34.44 42.78
C MET A 74 -12.39 -35.06 41.78
N ASN A 75 -11.15 -35.23 42.20
CA ASN A 75 -10.16 -36.04 41.47
C ASN A 75 -10.01 -37.39 42.16
N LEU A 76 -10.06 -38.44 41.36
CA LEU A 76 -9.79 -39.83 41.72
C LEU A 76 -8.47 -40.27 41.09
N ASP A 77 -7.76 -41.14 41.81
CA ASP A 77 -6.61 -41.88 41.28
C ASP A 77 -7.14 -43.21 40.73
N CYS A 78 -7.20 -43.32 39.40
CA CYS A 78 -7.84 -44.43 38.69
C CYS A 78 -7.17 -44.66 37.32
N GLU A 79 -7.21 -45.90 36.85
CA GLU A 79 -6.60 -46.32 35.59
C GLU A 79 -7.60 -46.32 34.42
N LYS A 80 -7.09 -46.45 33.19
CA LYS A 80 -7.92 -46.56 32.00
C LYS A 80 -8.67 -47.90 31.99
N GLY A 81 -10.00 -47.83 31.95
CA GLY A 81 -10.90 -48.98 31.99
C GLY A 81 -11.59 -49.19 33.34
N ASP A 82 -11.26 -48.38 34.36
CA ASP A 82 -11.94 -48.45 35.65
C ASP A 82 -13.43 -48.08 35.53
N GLU A 83 -14.27 -48.81 36.26
CA GLU A 83 -15.71 -48.59 36.36
C GLU A 83 -16.06 -47.96 37.72
N LEU A 84 -16.82 -46.87 37.65
CA LEU A 84 -17.30 -46.06 38.76
C LEU A 84 -18.83 -46.00 38.70
N ILE A 85 -19.51 -46.05 39.85
CA ILE A 85 -20.97 -45.78 39.89
C ILE A 85 -21.22 -44.63 40.88
N LEU A 86 -21.73 -43.51 40.36
CA LEU A 86 -22.30 -42.44 41.18
C LEU A 86 -23.81 -42.65 41.30
N SER A 87 -24.36 -42.64 42.51
CA SER A 87 -25.80 -42.72 42.73
C SER A 87 -26.31 -41.76 43.79
N LYS A 88 -27.55 -41.28 43.59
CA LYS A 88 -28.26 -40.38 44.49
C LYS A 88 -29.77 -40.53 44.26
N ASP A 89 -30.58 -40.19 45.25
CA ASP A 89 -32.03 -40.10 45.07
C ASP A 89 -32.40 -38.75 44.43
N LEU A 90 -33.32 -38.77 43.47
CA LEU A 90 -33.84 -37.58 42.82
C LEU A 90 -34.81 -36.83 43.75
N PRO A 91 -34.80 -35.48 43.76
CA PRO A 91 -35.69 -34.69 44.61
C PRO A 91 -37.18 -35.00 44.38
N ASP A 92 -37.99 -34.88 45.44
CA ASP A 92 -39.44 -35.07 45.37
C ASP A 92 -40.17 -33.93 44.63
N ASP A 93 -39.51 -32.78 44.43
CA ASP A 93 -40.06 -31.57 43.80
C ASP A 93 -39.70 -31.42 42.31
N LEU A 94 -39.28 -32.51 41.65
CA LEU A 94 -39.06 -32.53 40.20
C LEU A 94 -40.34 -32.16 39.42
N CYS A 95 -40.19 -31.23 38.47
CA CYS A 95 -41.25 -30.81 37.55
C CYS A 95 -40.87 -31.15 36.10
N ASP A 96 -41.89 -31.30 35.24
CA ASP A 96 -41.68 -31.57 33.81
C ASP A 96 -40.96 -30.40 33.13
N GLY A 97 -39.90 -30.72 32.38
CA GLY A 97 -39.02 -29.73 31.75
C GLY A 97 -37.75 -29.42 32.55
N MET A 98 -37.43 -30.21 33.58
CA MET A 98 -36.12 -30.20 34.23
C MET A 98 -35.11 -31.09 33.49
N SER A 99 -33.82 -30.83 33.69
CA SER A 99 -32.72 -31.62 33.14
C SER A 99 -31.53 -31.70 34.09
N ILE A 100 -30.86 -32.84 34.11
CA ILE A 100 -29.59 -33.03 34.81
C ILE A 100 -28.48 -32.83 33.79
N MET A 101 -27.51 -31.98 34.14
CA MET A 101 -26.40 -31.61 33.27
C MET A 101 -25.07 -31.83 33.98
N MET A 102 -24.20 -32.62 33.35
CA MET A 102 -22.83 -32.90 33.80
C MET A 102 -21.85 -32.75 32.64
N ARG A 103 -20.57 -32.51 32.93
CA ARG A 103 -19.51 -32.58 31.93
C ARG A 103 -18.79 -33.92 32.03
N ALA A 104 -18.91 -34.78 31.03
CA ALA A 104 -17.98 -35.91 30.88
C ALA A 104 -16.65 -35.37 30.34
N SER A 105 -15.52 -35.82 30.90
CA SER A 105 -14.17 -35.34 30.61
C SER A 105 -13.23 -36.51 30.35
N MET A 106 -13.57 -37.35 29.35
CA MET A 106 -12.97 -38.66 29.03
C MET A 106 -13.50 -39.84 29.82
N GLU A 107 -14.82 -39.88 30.03
CA GLU A 107 -15.51 -41.08 30.48
C GLU A 107 -16.63 -41.47 29.51
N ASP A 108 -16.88 -42.77 29.34
CA ASP A 108 -18.17 -43.22 28.83
C ASP A 108 -19.15 -43.19 30.01
N VAL A 109 -20.36 -42.65 29.81
CA VAL A 109 -21.33 -42.42 30.90
C VAL A 109 -22.70 -42.96 30.48
N SER A 110 -23.21 -43.94 31.22
CA SER A 110 -24.58 -44.45 31.07
C SER A 110 -25.42 -44.03 32.27
N ILE A 111 -26.51 -43.31 32.02
CA ILE A 111 -27.36 -42.72 33.05
C ILE A 111 -28.65 -43.54 33.17
N TYR A 112 -28.91 -44.05 34.37
CA TYR A 112 -30.09 -44.83 34.71
C TYR A 112 -30.95 -44.04 35.71
N ILE A 113 -32.28 -44.11 35.57
CA ILE A 113 -33.24 -43.51 36.51
C ILE A 113 -34.31 -44.56 36.83
N GLY A 114 -34.50 -44.91 38.10
CA GLY A 114 -35.40 -45.98 38.52
C GLY A 114 -35.04 -47.33 37.90
N GLY A 115 -33.74 -47.64 37.80
CA GLY A 115 -33.21 -48.82 37.12
C GLY A 115 -33.41 -48.88 35.59
N LYS A 116 -34.00 -47.86 34.95
CA LYS A 116 -34.15 -47.78 33.48
C LYS A 116 -33.05 -46.92 32.88
N LEU A 117 -32.37 -47.43 31.85
CA LEU A 117 -31.43 -46.65 31.05
C LEU A 117 -32.16 -45.46 30.40
N ARG A 118 -31.61 -44.25 30.59
CA ARG A 118 -32.14 -42.99 30.07
C ARG A 118 -31.26 -42.42 28.97
N GLU A 119 -29.95 -42.36 29.21
CA GLU A 119 -28.99 -41.70 28.32
C GLU A 119 -27.68 -42.51 28.26
N VAL A 120 -27.02 -42.52 27.10
CA VAL A 120 -25.69 -43.12 26.93
C VAL A 120 -24.79 -42.14 26.19
N TYR A 121 -23.80 -41.62 26.89
CA TYR A 121 -22.67 -40.94 26.29
C TYR A 121 -21.51 -41.92 26.13
N SER A 122 -20.95 -41.97 24.92
CA SER A 122 -19.84 -42.85 24.57
C SER A 122 -18.78 -42.03 23.86
N SER A 123 -17.60 -41.96 24.46
CA SER A 123 -16.42 -41.29 23.90
C SER A 123 -15.72 -42.13 22.82
N ASN A 124 -16.05 -43.42 22.66
CA ASN A 124 -15.37 -44.34 21.74
C ASN A 124 -15.40 -43.89 20.27
N SER A 125 -16.47 -43.25 19.81
CA SER A 125 -16.59 -42.68 18.45
C SER A 125 -15.78 -41.38 18.26
N ILE A 126 -15.14 -40.92 19.33
CA ILE A 126 -14.45 -39.65 19.50
C ILE A 126 -13.02 -39.89 20.07
N GLU A 127 -12.66 -41.14 20.39
CA GLU A 127 -11.44 -41.46 21.13
C GLU A 127 -10.22 -41.23 20.24
N GLY A 128 -9.39 -40.27 20.64
CA GLY A 128 -8.26 -39.75 19.86
C GLY A 128 -8.62 -38.64 18.86
N LEU A 129 -9.88 -38.49 18.45
CA LEU A 129 -10.32 -37.62 17.35
C LEU A 129 -10.36 -36.10 17.66
N SER A 130 -9.65 -35.59 18.67
CA SER A 130 -9.52 -34.14 18.91
C SER A 130 -8.16 -33.75 19.49
N TYR A 131 -7.77 -32.51 19.22
CA TYR A 131 -6.59 -31.83 19.78
C TYR A 131 -6.56 -31.82 21.31
N TYR A 132 -7.74 -31.90 21.95
CA TYR A 132 -7.88 -32.05 23.39
C TYR A 132 -8.72 -33.28 23.71
N PRO A 133 -8.64 -33.82 24.94
CA PRO A 133 -9.49 -34.90 25.35
C PRO A 133 -10.97 -34.48 25.21
N PRO A 134 -11.80 -35.15 24.36
CA PRO A 134 -13.18 -34.75 24.14
C PRO A 134 -13.98 -34.76 25.44
N SER A 135 -14.26 -33.56 25.96
CA SER A 135 -15.25 -33.34 26.99
C SER A 135 -16.54 -32.82 26.37
N ALA A 136 -17.67 -33.37 26.79
CA ALA A 136 -19.01 -32.96 26.36
C ALA A 136 -19.90 -32.72 27.58
N TYR A 137 -20.81 -31.76 27.47
CA TYR A 137 -21.94 -31.72 28.41
C TYR A 137 -22.99 -32.76 27.99
N ILE A 138 -23.31 -33.65 28.92
CA ILE A 138 -24.42 -34.62 28.84
C ILE A 138 -25.63 -33.96 29.50
N VAL A 139 -26.80 -34.04 28.86
CA VAL A 139 -28.04 -33.44 29.35
C VAL A 139 -29.16 -34.47 29.33
N THR A 140 -29.57 -34.95 30.50
CA THR A 140 -30.66 -35.93 30.63
C THR A 140 -31.93 -35.26 31.12
N GLN A 141 -33.01 -35.38 30.36
CA GLN A 141 -34.32 -34.82 30.73
C GLN A 141 -34.95 -35.61 31.89
N VAL A 142 -35.44 -34.90 32.90
CA VAL A 142 -36.14 -35.44 34.07
C VAL A 142 -37.46 -34.71 34.30
N GLY A 143 -38.42 -35.35 34.96
CA GLY A 143 -39.73 -34.75 35.20
C GLY A 143 -40.43 -35.29 36.44
N SER A 144 -41.67 -34.88 36.62
CA SER A 144 -42.52 -35.28 37.76
C SER A 144 -42.65 -36.80 37.93
N GLN A 145 -42.64 -37.54 36.81
CA GLN A 145 -42.65 -38.99 36.78
C GLN A 145 -41.39 -39.65 37.37
N ASP A 146 -40.30 -38.90 37.60
CA ASP A 146 -39.00 -39.37 38.08
C ASP A 146 -38.66 -38.91 39.52
N ALA A 147 -39.52 -38.09 40.13
CA ALA A 147 -39.40 -37.66 41.52
C ALA A 147 -39.25 -38.87 42.48
N GLY A 148 -38.32 -38.77 43.44
CA GLY A 148 -38.08 -39.80 44.46
C GLY A 148 -37.49 -41.12 43.95
N LYS A 149 -37.05 -41.22 42.68
CA LYS A 149 -36.32 -42.40 42.17
C LYS A 149 -34.82 -42.27 42.37
N ASP A 150 -34.13 -43.40 42.39
CA ASP A 150 -32.68 -43.44 42.27
C ASP A 150 -32.23 -42.98 40.86
N ILE A 151 -31.21 -42.11 40.80
CA ILE A 151 -30.37 -41.92 39.63
C ILE A 151 -29.03 -42.62 39.85
N ALA A 152 -28.56 -43.36 38.85
CA ALA A 152 -27.26 -44.00 38.84
C ALA A 152 -26.52 -43.69 37.54
N LEU A 153 -25.30 -43.15 37.65
CA LEU A 153 -24.40 -42.86 36.55
C LEU A 153 -23.27 -43.89 36.58
N HIS A 154 -23.26 -44.78 35.59
CA HIS A 154 -22.20 -45.73 35.35
C HIS A 154 -21.15 -45.05 34.48
N ILE A 155 -19.95 -44.88 35.02
CA ILE A 155 -18.87 -44.07 34.44
C ILE A 155 -17.66 -44.99 34.20
N THR A 156 -17.23 -45.12 32.94
CA THR A 156 -16.04 -45.89 32.56
C THR A 156 -14.91 -44.95 32.17
N VAL A 157 -13.83 -44.94 32.95
CA VAL A 157 -12.70 -44.00 32.79
C VAL A 157 -11.87 -44.33 31.55
N LYS A 158 -11.57 -43.34 30.70
CA LYS A 158 -10.68 -43.52 29.54
C LYS A 158 -9.28 -42.93 29.72
N ASN A 159 -9.10 -41.90 30.56
CA ASN A 159 -7.82 -41.19 30.64
C ASN A 159 -7.55 -40.41 31.94
N LYS A 160 -8.57 -39.88 32.62
CA LYS A 160 -8.43 -39.17 33.91
C LYS A 160 -9.68 -39.36 34.78
N GLY A 161 -9.50 -39.49 36.09
CA GLY A 161 -10.58 -39.61 37.08
C GLY A 161 -11.11 -38.29 37.63
N THR A 162 -11.38 -37.29 36.79
CA THR A 162 -11.91 -36.00 37.29
C THR A 162 -13.43 -35.96 37.13
N LEU A 163 -14.14 -36.37 38.17
CA LEU A 163 -15.60 -36.27 38.24
C LEU A 163 -15.99 -34.79 38.36
N ASN A 164 -16.70 -34.30 37.35
CA ASN A 164 -17.08 -32.90 37.22
C ASN A 164 -18.39 -32.61 38.00
N PRO A 165 -18.71 -31.32 38.26
CA PRO A 165 -19.94 -30.97 38.96
C PRO A 165 -21.18 -31.43 38.18
N ILE A 166 -22.20 -31.85 38.91
CA ILE A 166 -23.53 -32.19 38.38
C ILE A 166 -24.51 -31.10 38.81
N SER A 167 -25.35 -30.67 37.88
CA SER A 167 -26.35 -29.63 38.09
C SER A 167 -27.75 -30.14 37.73
N LEU A 168 -28.74 -29.72 38.51
CA LEU A 168 -30.15 -29.92 38.22
C LEU A 168 -30.73 -28.58 37.77
N ASN A 169 -31.29 -28.55 36.56
CA ASN A 169 -31.65 -27.32 35.86
C ASN A 169 -33.12 -27.38 35.45
N HIS A 170 -33.82 -26.25 35.49
CA HIS A 170 -35.07 -26.11 34.76
C HIS A 170 -34.75 -25.67 33.32
N GLY A 171 -35.45 -26.17 32.30
CA GLY A 171 -35.11 -25.87 30.91
C GLY A 171 -33.63 -26.16 30.60
N ASN A 172 -32.86 -25.12 30.30
CA ASN A 172 -31.47 -25.22 29.84
C ASN A 172 -30.55 -24.22 30.55
N ASN A 173 -30.82 -24.00 31.84
CA ASN A 173 -30.13 -22.99 32.64
C ASN A 173 -28.62 -23.24 32.75
N GLY A 174 -28.22 -24.50 32.80
CA GLY A 174 -26.82 -24.91 32.72
C GLY A 174 -26.12 -24.45 31.44
N TRP A 175 -26.81 -24.41 30.30
CA TRP A 175 -26.24 -23.85 29.05
C TRP A 175 -25.99 -22.34 29.14
N PHE A 176 -26.86 -21.59 29.83
CA PHE A 176 -26.61 -20.16 30.08
C PHE A 176 -25.38 -19.92 30.97
N GLU A 177 -25.15 -20.76 31.98
CA GLU A 177 -23.93 -20.70 32.79
C GLU A 177 -22.68 -21.04 31.97
N VAL A 178 -22.74 -22.09 31.15
CA VAL A 178 -21.65 -22.49 30.24
C VAL A 178 -21.32 -21.38 29.24
N LEU A 179 -22.33 -20.74 28.66
CA LEU A 179 -22.18 -19.58 27.77
C LEU A 179 -21.63 -18.36 28.51
N ARG A 180 -22.11 -18.05 29.71
CA ARG A 180 -21.61 -16.96 30.57
C ARG A 180 -20.13 -17.12 30.85
N ASN A 181 -19.70 -18.31 31.24
CA ASN A 181 -18.30 -18.62 31.56
C ASN A 181 -17.39 -18.58 30.32
N SER A 182 -17.97 -18.71 29.12
CA SER A 182 -17.26 -18.66 27.83
C SER A 182 -17.41 -17.33 27.09
N LEU A 183 -18.18 -16.36 27.63
CA LEU A 183 -18.72 -15.21 26.90
C LEU A 183 -17.63 -14.34 26.23
N LEU A 184 -16.50 -14.13 26.91
CA LEU A 184 -15.39 -13.35 26.38
C LEU A 184 -14.76 -14.04 25.14
N MET A 185 -14.61 -15.36 25.18
CA MET A 185 -14.08 -16.15 24.06
C MET A 185 -15.02 -16.08 22.86
N ILE A 186 -16.32 -16.24 23.12
CA ILE A 186 -17.39 -16.16 22.12
C ILE A 186 -17.39 -14.78 21.46
N ALA A 187 -17.36 -13.71 22.26
CA ALA A 187 -17.32 -12.33 21.75
C ALA A 187 -16.07 -12.05 20.89
N ILE A 188 -14.88 -12.54 21.31
CA ILE A 188 -13.65 -12.42 20.51
C ILE A 188 -13.79 -13.21 19.20
N ALA A 189 -14.21 -14.48 19.24
CA ALA A 189 -14.37 -15.30 18.04
C ALA A 189 -15.39 -14.70 17.05
N THR A 190 -16.53 -14.21 17.54
CA THR A 190 -17.54 -13.51 16.72
C THR A 190 -17.00 -12.21 16.13
N PHE A 191 -16.25 -11.41 16.90
CA PHE A 191 -15.63 -10.18 16.39
C PHE A 191 -14.60 -10.49 15.29
N VAL A 192 -13.72 -11.47 15.52
CA VAL A 192 -12.72 -11.93 14.55
C VAL A 192 -13.40 -12.46 13.29
N LEU A 193 -14.47 -13.26 13.41
CA LEU A 193 -15.28 -13.74 12.28
C LEU A 193 -15.86 -12.59 11.45
N LEU A 194 -16.49 -11.60 12.10
CA LEU A 194 -17.06 -10.42 11.43
C LEU A 194 -15.99 -9.57 10.74
N CYS A 195 -14.80 -9.41 11.35
CA CYS A 195 -13.65 -8.78 10.71
C CYS A 195 -13.18 -9.59 9.48
N GLY A 196 -13.08 -10.91 9.57
CA GLY A 196 -12.70 -11.78 8.44
C GLY A 196 -13.68 -11.67 7.25
N ILE A 197 -14.98 -11.70 7.53
CA ILE A 197 -16.04 -11.56 6.52
C ILE A 197 -15.99 -10.17 5.86
N THR A 198 -15.93 -9.10 6.66
CA THR A 198 -15.93 -7.72 6.14
C THR A 198 -14.67 -7.40 5.33
N ILE A 199 -13.50 -7.89 5.76
CA ILE A 199 -12.25 -7.75 5.00
C ILE A 199 -12.32 -8.56 3.69
N SER A 200 -12.77 -9.81 3.73
CA SER A 200 -12.90 -10.65 2.53
C SER A 200 -13.85 -10.02 1.50
N LEU A 201 -15.01 -9.54 1.96
CA LEU A 201 -16.02 -8.93 1.10
C LEU A 201 -15.55 -7.57 0.54
N SER A 202 -14.91 -6.74 1.35
CA SER A 202 -14.35 -5.46 0.88
C SER A 202 -13.23 -5.65 -0.13
N ALA A 203 -12.37 -6.65 0.05
CA ALA A 203 -11.33 -7.03 -0.91
C ALA A 203 -11.93 -7.53 -2.24
N PHE A 204 -12.99 -8.34 -2.19
CA PHE A 204 -13.72 -8.81 -3.38
C PHE A 204 -14.35 -7.65 -4.16
N ILE A 205 -14.96 -6.68 -3.47
CA ILE A 205 -15.57 -5.49 -4.08
C ILE A 205 -14.52 -4.54 -4.66
N SER A 206 -13.33 -4.41 -4.03
CA SER A 206 -12.32 -3.41 -4.38
C SER A 206 -11.49 -3.72 -5.64
N GLY A 207 -11.73 -4.85 -6.32
CA GLY A 207 -11.09 -5.19 -7.59
C GLY A 207 -9.63 -5.69 -7.47
N LYS A 208 -8.92 -5.77 -8.60
CA LYS A 208 -7.60 -6.44 -8.68
C LYS A 208 -6.41 -5.51 -8.39
N GLY A 209 -5.62 -5.84 -7.37
CA GLY A 209 -4.32 -5.26 -7.06
C GLY A 209 -3.66 -6.00 -5.89
N TYR A 210 -2.34 -5.91 -5.70
CA TYR A 210 -1.67 -6.70 -4.65
C TYR A 210 -2.16 -6.35 -3.23
N LYS A 211 -2.53 -5.09 -2.99
CA LYS A 211 -3.09 -4.64 -1.70
C LYS A 211 -4.47 -5.24 -1.43
N THR A 212 -5.32 -5.36 -2.46
CA THR A 212 -6.64 -5.99 -2.34
C THR A 212 -6.53 -7.52 -2.27
N GLU A 213 -5.59 -8.13 -2.99
CA GLU A 213 -5.27 -9.57 -2.85
C GLU A 213 -4.77 -9.90 -1.43
N ALA A 214 -3.80 -9.13 -0.89
CA ALA A 214 -3.29 -9.34 0.47
C ALA A 214 -4.37 -9.17 1.54
N ALA A 215 -5.21 -8.13 1.43
CA ALA A 215 -6.36 -7.96 2.30
C ALA A 215 -7.34 -9.13 2.18
N GLY A 216 -7.66 -9.58 0.96
CA GLY A 216 -8.55 -10.72 0.72
C GLY A 216 -8.05 -12.03 1.32
N TYR A 217 -6.77 -12.35 1.18
CA TYR A 217 -6.17 -13.54 1.80
C TYR A 217 -6.11 -13.45 3.32
N LEU A 218 -5.84 -12.25 3.87
CA LEU A 218 -5.93 -12.04 5.30
C LEU A 218 -7.37 -12.24 5.81
N GLY A 219 -8.36 -11.77 5.06
CA GLY A 219 -9.78 -12.00 5.34
C GLY A 219 -10.14 -13.48 5.37
N LEU A 220 -9.69 -14.26 4.38
CA LEU A 220 -9.89 -15.71 4.31
C LEU A 220 -9.22 -16.44 5.49
N LEU A 221 -7.96 -16.09 5.79
CA LEU A 221 -7.21 -16.65 6.93
C LEU A 221 -7.92 -16.35 8.28
N ILE A 222 -8.40 -15.11 8.46
CA ILE A 222 -9.12 -14.69 9.66
C ILE A 222 -10.48 -15.41 9.76
N PHE A 223 -11.20 -15.55 8.65
CA PHE A 223 -12.48 -16.25 8.59
C PHE A 223 -12.35 -17.74 8.95
N ASP A 224 -11.40 -18.43 8.32
CA ASP A 224 -11.11 -19.84 8.56
C ASP A 224 -10.62 -20.12 9.99
N ALA A 225 -9.70 -19.29 10.51
CA ALA A 225 -9.29 -19.38 11.91
C ALA A 225 -10.44 -19.09 12.88
N ALA A 226 -11.40 -18.22 12.53
CA ALA A 226 -12.59 -17.99 13.35
C ALA A 226 -13.57 -19.17 13.32
N LEU A 227 -13.72 -19.84 12.17
CA LEU A 227 -14.49 -21.09 12.08
C LEU A 227 -13.86 -22.18 12.96
N TRP A 228 -12.54 -22.37 12.89
CA TRP A 228 -11.80 -23.27 13.77
C TRP A 228 -12.04 -22.98 15.26
N LEU A 229 -11.91 -21.71 15.67
CA LEU A 229 -12.18 -21.28 17.05
C LEU A 229 -13.60 -21.62 17.50
N VAL A 230 -14.62 -21.44 16.64
CA VAL A 230 -16.00 -21.82 16.96
C VAL A 230 -16.12 -23.34 17.16
N SER A 231 -15.46 -24.14 16.31
CA SER A 231 -15.51 -25.61 16.39
C SER A 231 -14.81 -26.22 17.61
N GLU A 232 -13.84 -25.53 18.20
CA GLU A 232 -13.19 -25.94 19.46
C GLU A 232 -13.74 -25.21 20.70
N SER A 233 -14.66 -24.26 20.50
CA SER A 233 -15.36 -23.59 21.59
C SER A 233 -16.46 -24.45 22.21
N VAL A 234 -16.92 -24.07 23.41
CA VAL A 234 -18.05 -24.75 24.06
C VAL A 234 -19.38 -24.55 23.32
N ILE A 235 -19.46 -23.56 22.40
CA ILE A 235 -20.62 -23.38 21.51
C ILE A 235 -20.73 -24.49 20.46
N ARG A 236 -19.70 -25.33 20.22
CA ARG A 236 -19.76 -26.37 19.20
C ARG A 236 -20.95 -27.33 19.35
N GLN A 237 -21.35 -27.67 20.58
CA GLN A 237 -22.53 -28.51 20.86
C GLN A 237 -23.88 -27.82 20.56
N LEU A 238 -23.88 -26.52 20.26
CA LEU A 238 -25.04 -25.75 19.79
C LEU A 238 -25.05 -25.57 18.25
N VAL A 239 -23.95 -25.94 17.57
CA VAL A 239 -23.74 -25.74 16.12
C VAL A 239 -23.69 -27.07 15.38
N PHE A 240 -23.18 -28.12 16.02
CA PHE A 240 -23.04 -29.46 15.46
C PHE A 240 -23.83 -30.45 16.32
N ASN A 241 -24.88 -31.07 15.76
CA ASN A 241 -25.68 -32.13 16.41
C ASN A 241 -24.95 -33.50 16.52
N ARG A 242 -23.70 -33.56 16.05
CA ARG A 242 -22.84 -34.75 16.06
C ARG A 242 -21.42 -34.32 16.41
N ALA A 243 -20.94 -34.69 17.60
CA ALA A 243 -19.60 -34.34 18.07
C ALA A 243 -18.46 -34.72 17.10
N SER A 244 -18.59 -35.83 16.36
CA SER A 244 -17.61 -36.26 15.34
C SER A 244 -17.52 -35.29 14.16
N MET A 245 -18.65 -34.74 13.69
CA MET A 245 -18.69 -33.77 12.58
C MET A 245 -18.00 -32.44 12.95
N SER A 246 -18.15 -32.01 14.20
CA SER A 246 -17.45 -30.84 14.74
C SER A 246 -15.92 -31.00 14.68
N GLN A 247 -15.41 -32.22 14.88
CA GLN A 247 -13.98 -32.50 14.89
C GLN A 247 -13.38 -32.61 13.49
N TYR A 248 -14.05 -33.27 12.55
CA TYR A 248 -13.64 -33.21 11.14
C TYR A 248 -13.51 -31.76 10.69
N PHE A 249 -14.53 -30.93 10.97
CA PHE A 249 -14.52 -29.51 10.67
C PHE A 249 -13.35 -28.75 11.34
N SER A 250 -13.04 -29.04 12.61
CA SER A 250 -11.86 -28.49 13.31
C SER A 250 -10.55 -28.84 12.60
N TYR A 251 -10.35 -30.11 12.22
CA TYR A 251 -9.16 -30.51 11.45
C TYR A 251 -9.09 -29.85 10.07
N PHE A 252 -10.22 -29.76 9.35
CA PHE A 252 -10.30 -29.10 8.05
C PHE A 252 -9.83 -27.65 8.14
N SER A 253 -10.43 -26.83 9.01
CA SER A 253 -10.02 -25.43 9.15
C SER A 253 -8.60 -25.29 9.72
N PHE A 254 -8.16 -26.15 10.64
CA PHE A 254 -6.78 -26.08 11.13
C PHE A 254 -5.75 -26.29 10.01
N GLU A 255 -5.96 -27.27 9.12
CA GLU A 255 -5.05 -27.54 8.01
C GLU A 255 -5.07 -26.44 6.93
N LEU A 256 -6.16 -25.66 6.84
CA LEU A 256 -6.30 -24.52 5.91
C LEU A 256 -5.61 -23.23 6.37
N ILE A 257 -5.32 -23.05 7.67
CA ILE A 257 -4.55 -21.92 8.19
C ILE A 257 -3.20 -21.75 7.48
N ALA A 258 -2.47 -22.86 7.27
CA ALA A 258 -1.14 -22.84 6.65
C ALA A 258 -1.14 -22.38 5.16
N PRO A 259 -1.97 -22.94 4.25
CA PRO A 259 -2.06 -22.45 2.88
C PRO A 259 -2.63 -21.03 2.78
N PHE A 260 -3.65 -20.65 3.57
CA PHE A 260 -4.15 -19.26 3.55
C PHE A 260 -3.11 -18.25 4.03
N ALA A 261 -2.31 -18.59 5.05
CA ALA A 261 -1.18 -17.78 5.47
C ALA A 261 -0.11 -17.65 4.36
N CYS A 262 0.19 -18.73 3.63
CA CYS A 262 1.11 -18.67 2.47
C CYS A 262 0.61 -17.71 1.38
N MET A 263 -0.68 -17.76 1.02
CA MET A 263 -1.26 -16.85 0.03
C MET A 263 -1.16 -15.38 0.47
N TYR A 264 -1.42 -15.11 1.76
CA TYR A 264 -1.23 -13.78 2.34
C TYR A 264 0.22 -13.31 2.26
N PHE A 265 1.20 -14.14 2.67
CA PHE A 265 2.62 -13.76 2.65
C PHE A 265 3.14 -13.55 1.23
N ASP A 266 2.67 -14.33 0.25
CA ASP A 266 3.02 -14.12 -1.16
C ASP A 266 2.53 -12.76 -1.67
N ALA A 267 1.29 -12.39 -1.35
CA ALA A 267 0.72 -11.10 -1.73
C ALA A 267 1.43 -9.91 -1.04
N VAL A 268 1.77 -10.03 0.24
CA VAL A 268 2.55 -9.00 0.99
C VAL A 268 3.97 -8.86 0.43
N GLN A 269 4.62 -9.96 0.04
CA GLN A 269 5.94 -9.93 -0.60
C GLN A 269 5.89 -9.69 -2.12
N HIS A 270 4.81 -9.05 -2.60
CA HIS A 270 4.61 -8.65 -4.00
C HIS A 270 4.83 -9.78 -5.03
N LYS A 271 4.49 -11.03 -4.68
CA LYS A 271 4.65 -12.24 -5.50
C LYS A 271 6.11 -12.56 -5.90
N ILE A 272 7.09 -12.00 -5.21
CA ILE A 272 8.53 -12.24 -5.47
C ILE A 272 8.91 -13.71 -5.25
N TYR A 273 8.26 -14.38 -4.31
CA TYR A 273 8.50 -15.77 -3.95
C TYR A 273 7.35 -16.71 -4.34
N HIS A 274 6.45 -16.27 -5.23
CA HIS A 274 5.22 -16.96 -5.63
C HIS A 274 5.39 -18.47 -5.83
N ARG A 275 6.38 -18.88 -6.62
CA ARG A 275 6.64 -20.30 -6.87
C ARG A 275 7.01 -21.12 -5.63
N ARG A 276 7.55 -20.50 -4.56
CA ARG A 276 7.81 -21.17 -3.27
C ARG A 276 6.52 -21.34 -2.48
N TYR A 277 5.74 -20.26 -2.36
CA TYR A 277 4.45 -20.27 -1.66
C TYR A 277 3.45 -21.23 -2.33
N LEU A 278 3.28 -21.16 -3.65
CA LEU A 278 2.42 -22.04 -4.43
C LEU A 278 2.79 -23.53 -4.28
N VAL A 279 4.08 -23.87 -4.15
CA VAL A 279 4.52 -25.25 -3.87
C VAL A 279 4.15 -25.66 -2.45
N MET A 280 4.34 -24.79 -1.45
CA MET A 280 3.96 -25.09 -0.07
C MET A 280 2.44 -25.23 0.09
N GLU A 281 1.65 -24.32 -0.51
CA GLU A 281 0.19 -24.39 -0.60
C GLU A 281 -0.26 -25.72 -1.20
N SER A 282 0.34 -26.11 -2.34
CA SER A 282 0.02 -27.38 -3.01
C SER A 282 0.34 -28.59 -2.13
N ILE A 283 1.43 -28.56 -1.35
CA ILE A 283 1.81 -29.64 -0.42
C ILE A 283 0.79 -29.73 0.73
N CYS A 284 0.44 -28.61 1.37
CA CYS A 284 -0.56 -28.60 2.45
C CYS A 284 -1.93 -29.08 1.97
N LEU A 285 -2.41 -28.59 0.83
CA LEU A 285 -3.70 -29.03 0.27
C LEU A 285 -3.69 -30.50 -0.17
N THR A 286 -2.56 -31.01 -0.67
CA THR A 286 -2.42 -32.44 -1.00
C THR A 286 -2.41 -33.29 0.27
N ALA A 287 -1.74 -32.84 1.35
CA ALA A 287 -1.76 -33.52 2.64
C ALA A 287 -3.19 -33.62 3.18
N LEU A 288 -3.97 -32.53 3.15
CA LEU A 288 -5.37 -32.53 3.55
C LEU A 288 -6.21 -33.55 2.76
N ILE A 289 -6.10 -33.56 1.43
CA ILE A 289 -6.82 -34.52 0.58
C ILE A 289 -6.43 -35.97 0.92
N VAL A 290 -5.14 -36.23 1.18
CA VAL A 290 -4.65 -37.55 1.58
C VAL A 290 -5.16 -37.96 2.97
N ASN A 291 -5.16 -37.05 3.94
CA ASN A 291 -5.67 -37.30 5.30
C ASN A 291 -7.15 -37.70 5.26
N VAL A 292 -7.98 -37.01 4.46
CA VAL A 292 -9.40 -37.36 4.25
C VAL A 292 -9.57 -38.73 3.62
N ILE A 293 -8.77 -39.07 2.61
CA ILE A 293 -8.84 -40.38 1.93
C ILE A 293 -8.42 -41.52 2.87
N LEU A 294 -7.40 -41.30 3.72
CA LEU A 294 -6.93 -42.28 4.70
C LEU A 294 -7.95 -42.53 5.81
N ASP A 295 -8.63 -41.48 6.28
CA ASP A 295 -9.65 -41.57 7.32
C ASP A 295 -10.94 -42.22 6.79
N ALA A 296 -11.41 -41.79 5.62
CA ALA A 296 -12.56 -42.39 4.95
C ALA A 296 -12.33 -43.86 4.52
N GLY A 297 -11.06 -44.25 4.33
CA GLY A 297 -10.65 -45.64 4.09
C GLY A 297 -10.44 -46.48 5.36
N ASP A 298 -10.64 -45.90 6.55
CA ASP A 298 -10.37 -46.51 7.87
C ASP A 298 -8.92 -47.01 8.06
N ILE A 299 -7.96 -46.38 7.37
CA ILE A 299 -6.54 -46.77 7.38
C ILE A 299 -5.79 -46.03 8.49
N LEU A 300 -5.97 -44.71 8.57
CA LEU A 300 -5.40 -43.84 9.60
C LEU A 300 -6.41 -42.73 9.89
N LYS A 301 -6.67 -42.45 11.16
CA LYS A 301 -7.60 -41.38 11.56
C LYS A 301 -6.94 -40.01 11.43
N MET A 302 -7.70 -38.95 11.10
CA MET A 302 -7.16 -37.60 10.88
C MET A 302 -6.31 -37.04 12.03
N PHE A 303 -6.60 -37.44 13.28
CA PHE A 303 -5.78 -37.06 14.44
C PHE A 303 -4.36 -37.66 14.42
N GLN A 304 -4.20 -38.86 13.87
CA GLN A 304 -2.92 -39.56 13.78
C GLN A 304 -2.01 -38.88 12.74
N THR A 305 -2.59 -38.20 11.75
CA THR A 305 -1.89 -37.40 10.75
C THR A 305 -1.58 -35.97 11.20
N ALA A 306 -2.22 -35.47 12.27
CA ALA A 306 -2.03 -34.10 12.76
C ALA A 306 -0.55 -33.69 13.04
N PRO A 307 0.34 -34.56 13.57
CA PRO A 307 1.76 -34.23 13.70
C PRO A 307 2.46 -33.93 12.37
N VAL A 308 2.02 -34.53 11.25
CA VAL A 308 2.54 -34.23 9.91
C VAL A 308 2.13 -32.81 9.51
N CYS A 309 0.88 -32.44 9.79
CA CYS A 309 0.33 -31.10 9.52
C CYS A 309 1.06 -30.02 10.35
N HIS A 310 1.40 -30.31 11.61
CA HIS A 310 2.26 -29.46 12.44
C HIS A 310 3.67 -29.27 11.86
N VAL A 311 4.27 -30.33 11.32
CA VAL A 311 5.58 -30.25 10.63
C VAL A 311 5.47 -29.39 9.36
N LEU A 312 4.41 -29.54 8.56
CA LEU A 312 4.17 -28.71 7.37
C LEU A 312 3.96 -27.23 7.74
N ALA A 313 3.19 -26.93 8.80
CA ALA A 313 3.03 -25.58 9.32
C ALA A 313 4.37 -24.98 9.79
N GLY A 314 5.19 -25.76 10.51
CA GLY A 314 6.55 -25.36 10.91
C GLY A 314 7.47 -25.06 9.72
N ILE A 315 7.42 -25.88 8.66
CA ILE A 315 8.17 -25.65 7.41
C ILE A 315 7.71 -24.34 6.73
N SER A 316 6.39 -24.07 6.69
CA SER A 316 5.86 -22.80 6.18
C SER A 316 6.40 -21.60 6.96
N ILE A 317 6.39 -21.66 8.29
CA ILE A 317 6.94 -20.59 9.16
C ILE A 317 8.42 -20.34 8.86
N ILE A 318 9.23 -21.41 8.78
CA ILE A 318 10.67 -21.32 8.46
C ILE A 318 10.89 -20.72 7.07
N MET A 319 10.09 -21.11 6.07
CA MET A 319 10.17 -20.56 4.71
C MET A 319 9.90 -19.04 4.69
N VAL A 320 8.87 -18.57 5.41
CA VAL A 320 8.54 -17.13 5.50
C VAL A 320 9.68 -16.36 6.16
N ILE A 321 10.26 -16.88 7.26
CA ILE A 321 11.41 -16.27 7.93
C ILE A 321 12.62 -16.17 6.98
N ILE A 322 12.93 -17.22 6.22
CA ILE A 322 14.01 -17.21 5.22
C ILE A 322 13.75 -16.17 4.11
N ASN A 323 12.51 -16.04 3.65
CA ASN A 323 12.14 -15.02 2.65
C ASN A 323 12.30 -13.60 3.23
N ILE A 324 11.86 -13.35 4.46
CA ILE A 324 12.03 -12.05 5.17
C ILE A 324 13.52 -11.71 5.34
N ILE A 325 14.37 -12.66 5.77
CA ILE A 325 15.83 -12.46 5.87
C ILE A 325 16.44 -12.16 4.49
N THR A 326 15.93 -12.78 3.42
CA THR A 326 16.37 -12.53 2.05
C THR A 326 16.00 -11.11 1.60
N ASP A 327 14.81 -10.63 1.94
CA ASP A 327 14.36 -9.27 1.61
C ASP A 327 15.02 -8.18 2.47
N TYR A 328 15.44 -8.49 3.70
CA TYR A 328 16.33 -7.64 4.49
C TYR A 328 17.68 -7.45 3.78
N ARG A 329 18.34 -8.55 3.39
CA ARG A 329 19.63 -8.52 2.67
C ARG A 329 19.56 -7.86 1.29
N ARG A 330 18.36 -7.72 0.71
CA ARG A 330 18.13 -7.09 -0.60
C ARG A 330 17.46 -5.72 -0.52
N ASP A 331 17.35 -5.14 0.69
CA ASP A 331 16.74 -3.83 0.96
C ASP A 331 15.27 -3.67 0.48
N ARG A 332 14.57 -4.80 0.29
CA ARG A 332 13.18 -4.85 -0.19
C ARG A 332 12.15 -4.59 0.90
N LEU A 333 12.54 -4.83 2.16
CA LEU A 333 11.68 -4.59 3.33
C LEU A 333 11.12 -3.17 3.40
N LYS A 334 11.80 -2.17 2.82
CA LYS A 334 11.34 -0.77 2.74
C LYS A 334 9.91 -0.61 2.24
N ASN A 335 9.41 -1.54 1.42
CA ASN A 335 8.07 -1.46 0.82
C ASN A 335 6.95 -2.02 1.70
N TYR A 336 7.25 -2.83 2.74
CA TYR A 336 6.23 -3.50 3.56
C TYR A 336 6.62 -3.64 5.04
N ARG A 337 7.44 -2.70 5.56
CA ARG A 337 8.04 -2.77 6.92
C ARG A 337 7.02 -3.03 8.03
N ILE A 338 5.85 -2.41 7.97
CA ILE A 338 4.83 -2.50 9.02
C ILE A 338 4.18 -3.90 8.97
N SER A 339 3.76 -4.36 7.79
CA SER A 339 3.24 -5.72 7.59
C SER A 339 4.26 -6.81 7.94
N CYS A 340 5.56 -6.56 7.73
CA CYS A 340 6.62 -7.48 8.14
C CYS A 340 6.71 -7.64 9.67
N ILE A 341 6.59 -6.54 10.43
CA ILE A 341 6.55 -6.61 11.90
C ILE A 341 5.32 -7.39 12.36
N GLY A 342 4.14 -7.09 11.80
CA GLY A 342 2.92 -7.85 12.06
C GLY A 342 3.06 -9.34 11.74
N THR A 343 3.70 -9.67 10.61
CA THR A 343 4.00 -11.05 10.21
C THR A 343 4.90 -11.76 11.23
N LEU A 344 5.99 -11.14 11.69
CA LEU A 344 6.88 -11.76 12.67
C LEU A 344 6.20 -12.00 14.02
N ILE A 345 5.34 -11.07 14.47
CA ILE A 345 4.53 -11.23 15.68
C ILE A 345 3.52 -12.38 15.50
N PHE A 346 2.80 -12.42 14.37
CA PHE A 346 1.86 -13.49 14.06
C PHE A 346 2.55 -14.87 14.02
N LEU A 347 3.70 -15.00 13.34
CA LEU A 347 4.44 -16.26 13.27
C LEU A 347 4.92 -16.73 14.65
N LEU A 348 5.36 -15.79 15.51
CA LEU A 348 5.75 -16.11 16.89
C LEU A 348 4.56 -16.59 17.73
N LEU A 349 3.40 -15.92 17.63
CA LEU A 349 2.20 -16.29 18.37
C LEU A 349 1.56 -17.59 17.85
N ALA A 350 1.61 -17.83 16.53
CA ALA A 350 1.21 -19.09 15.93
C ALA A 350 2.13 -20.25 16.36
N LEU A 351 3.45 -20.01 16.49
CA LEU A 351 4.39 -21.01 17.01
C LEU A 351 4.14 -21.31 18.50
N VAL A 352 3.77 -20.30 19.30
CA VAL A 352 3.34 -20.51 20.69
C VAL A 352 2.08 -21.38 20.72
N GLU A 353 1.04 -21.06 19.96
CA GLU A 353 -0.19 -21.88 19.90
C GLU A 353 0.11 -23.32 19.45
N LEU A 354 0.93 -23.50 18.41
CA LEU A 354 1.37 -24.82 17.91
C LEU A 354 2.13 -25.62 18.98
N SER A 355 2.98 -24.96 19.78
CA SER A 355 3.73 -25.64 20.85
C SER A 355 2.83 -26.17 21.98
N ARG A 356 1.70 -25.50 22.24
CA ARG A 356 0.77 -25.85 23.33
C ARG A 356 0.01 -27.15 23.06
N PHE A 357 -0.03 -27.64 21.82
CA PHE A 357 -0.48 -29.00 21.51
C PHE A 357 0.34 -30.07 22.23
N TYR A 358 1.67 -29.91 22.28
CA TYR A 358 2.58 -30.86 22.94
C TYR A 358 2.75 -30.58 24.44
N PHE A 359 2.41 -29.37 24.89
CA PHE A 359 2.55 -28.91 26.27
C PHE A 359 1.26 -28.23 26.74
N PRO A 360 0.25 -28.99 27.22
CA PRO A 360 -1.04 -28.44 27.61
C PRO A 360 -0.94 -27.58 28.89
N VAL A 361 -0.86 -26.27 28.69
CA VAL A 361 -0.93 -25.23 29.75
C VAL A 361 -2.36 -24.70 29.87
N SER A 362 -2.80 -24.33 31.07
CA SER A 362 -4.20 -24.02 31.47
C SER A 362 -4.84 -22.73 30.91
N VAL A 363 -4.30 -22.12 29.84
CA VAL A 363 -4.87 -20.90 29.21
C VAL A 363 -5.88 -21.29 28.13
N VAL A 364 -6.87 -20.43 27.86
CA VAL A 364 -7.85 -20.61 26.78
C VAL A 364 -7.16 -20.87 25.42
N PHE A 365 -7.71 -21.80 24.65
CA PHE A 365 -7.22 -22.25 23.36
C PHE A 365 -7.40 -21.21 22.24
N GLY A 366 -6.48 -21.20 21.26
CA GLY A 366 -6.55 -20.35 20.07
C GLY A 366 -6.37 -18.84 20.34
N THR A 367 -6.08 -18.46 21.59
CA THR A 367 -5.95 -17.06 22.03
C THR A 367 -4.73 -16.38 21.41
N TYR A 368 -3.58 -17.06 21.33
CA TYR A 368 -2.38 -16.47 20.74
C TYR A 368 -2.52 -16.34 19.23
N LEU A 369 -3.12 -17.33 18.56
CA LEU A 369 -3.44 -17.21 17.13
C LEU A 369 -4.36 -16.02 16.86
N SER A 370 -5.44 -15.86 17.64
CA SER A 370 -6.37 -14.74 17.53
C SER A 370 -5.69 -13.38 17.70
N LEU A 371 -4.85 -13.23 18.73
CA LEU A 371 -4.09 -12.01 18.97
C LEU A 371 -3.09 -11.73 17.84
N GLY A 372 -2.46 -12.77 17.30
CA GLY A 372 -1.57 -12.67 16.14
C GLY A 372 -2.31 -12.19 14.89
N LEU A 373 -3.49 -12.73 14.61
CA LEU A 373 -4.33 -12.34 13.47
C LEU A 373 -4.82 -10.88 13.60
N ILE A 374 -5.24 -10.45 14.78
CA ILE A 374 -5.61 -9.05 15.06
C ILE A 374 -4.39 -8.13 14.86
N GLY A 375 -3.22 -8.51 15.37
CA GLY A 375 -1.97 -7.77 15.16
C GLY A 375 -1.58 -7.67 13.67
N LEU A 376 -1.74 -8.76 12.92
CA LEU A 376 -1.47 -8.84 11.48
C LEU A 376 -2.45 -7.97 10.68
N MET A 377 -3.73 -7.95 11.07
CA MET A 377 -4.77 -7.08 10.52
C MET A 377 -4.44 -5.61 10.72
N VAL A 378 -4.12 -5.19 11.94
CA VAL A 378 -3.73 -3.81 12.26
C VAL A 378 -2.46 -3.42 11.50
N ALA A 379 -1.45 -4.29 11.45
CA ALA A 379 -0.23 -4.02 10.69
C ALA A 379 -0.49 -3.86 9.18
N THR A 380 -1.34 -4.70 8.59
CA THR A 380 -1.71 -4.65 7.17
C THR A 380 -2.50 -3.37 6.85
N LEU A 381 -3.42 -2.97 7.73
CA LEU A 381 -4.18 -1.72 7.61
C LEU A 381 -3.27 -0.49 7.68
N LEU A 382 -2.35 -0.46 8.66
CA LEU A 382 -1.38 0.63 8.82
C LEU A 382 -0.40 0.72 7.64
N GLN A 383 0.08 -0.40 7.11
CA GLN A 383 0.89 -0.42 5.88
C GLN A 383 0.09 0.13 4.69
N THR A 384 -1.16 -0.31 4.51
CA THR A 384 -2.02 0.15 3.41
C THR A 384 -2.28 1.66 3.49
N LEU A 385 -2.55 2.18 4.68
CA LEU A 385 -2.73 3.62 4.92
C LEU A 385 -1.44 4.41 4.65
N TYR A 386 -0.29 3.92 5.12
CA TYR A 386 1.02 4.53 4.87
C TYR A 386 1.31 4.63 3.36
N ASP A 387 1.07 3.56 2.61
CA ASP A 387 1.31 3.54 1.17
C ASP A 387 0.37 4.47 0.42
N ILE A 388 -0.91 4.56 0.82
CA ILE A 388 -1.88 5.50 0.23
C ILE A 388 -1.44 6.95 0.48
N LEU A 389 -1.02 7.28 1.70
CA LEU A 389 -0.53 8.62 2.05
C LEU A 389 0.77 8.97 1.31
N LYS A 390 1.66 7.99 1.10
CA LYS A 390 2.88 8.17 0.30
C LYS A 390 2.54 8.43 -1.16
N GLU A 391 1.68 7.60 -1.76
CA GLU A 391 1.28 7.74 -3.15
C GLU A 391 0.54 9.06 -3.41
N TYR A 392 -0.32 9.50 -2.49
CA TYR A 392 -0.97 10.81 -2.55
C TYR A 392 0.05 11.97 -2.58
N ARG A 393 1.05 11.96 -1.68
CA ARG A 393 2.12 12.97 -1.68
C ARG A 393 2.99 12.93 -2.94
N GLU A 394 3.24 11.75 -3.51
CA GLU A 394 3.99 11.62 -4.76
C GLU A 394 3.17 12.13 -5.96
N ARG A 395 1.85 11.90 -5.99
CA ARG A 395 0.94 12.47 -6.99
C ARG A 395 0.87 14.00 -6.89
N GLU A 396 0.70 14.55 -5.69
CA GLU A 396 0.71 16.01 -5.46
C GLU A 396 2.03 16.63 -5.94
N LYS A 397 3.19 16.12 -5.47
CA LYS A 397 4.50 16.60 -5.92
C LYS A 397 4.67 16.52 -7.45
N LYS A 398 4.16 15.46 -8.08
CA LYS A 398 4.19 15.31 -9.53
C LYS A 398 3.25 16.29 -10.24
N LYS A 399 2.07 16.59 -9.68
CA LYS A 399 1.16 17.63 -10.19
C LYS A 399 1.85 18.99 -10.13
N THR A 400 2.37 19.40 -8.97
CA THR A 400 3.09 20.68 -8.80
C THR A 400 4.29 20.80 -9.75
N ALA A 401 5.13 19.77 -9.85
CA ALA A 401 6.27 19.77 -10.77
C ALA A 401 5.86 19.84 -12.24
N MET A 402 4.75 19.21 -12.62
CA MET A 402 4.21 19.29 -13.97
C MET A 402 3.63 20.68 -14.28
N THR A 403 2.93 21.30 -13.32
CA THR A 403 2.43 22.69 -13.44
C THR A 403 3.60 23.67 -13.61
N ILE A 404 4.63 23.58 -12.75
CA ILE A 404 5.85 24.40 -12.84
C ILE A 404 6.53 24.23 -14.20
N SER A 405 6.79 23.00 -14.63
CA SER A 405 7.43 22.73 -15.93
C SER A 405 6.58 23.22 -17.11
N THR A 406 5.25 23.25 -16.97
CA THR A 406 4.35 23.81 -17.98
C THR A 406 4.45 25.34 -18.02
N ILE A 407 4.49 26.01 -16.86
CA ILE A 407 4.71 27.47 -16.74
C ILE A 407 6.04 27.86 -17.38
N GLU A 408 7.14 27.17 -17.03
CA GLU A 408 8.48 27.38 -17.62
C GLU A 408 8.50 27.16 -19.14
N THR A 409 7.80 26.13 -19.64
CA THR A 409 7.71 25.84 -21.08
C THR A 409 6.92 26.92 -21.83
N ILE A 410 5.85 27.45 -21.22
CA ILE A 410 5.04 28.53 -21.79
C ILE A 410 5.85 29.84 -21.81
N ALA A 411 6.51 30.19 -20.69
CA ALA A 411 7.42 31.33 -20.58
C ALA A 411 8.48 31.31 -21.71
N GLY A 412 9.22 30.19 -21.82
CA GLY A 412 10.23 30.02 -22.84
C GLY A 412 9.71 29.99 -24.29
N ALA A 413 8.42 29.72 -24.51
CA ALA A 413 7.79 29.79 -25.82
C ALA A 413 7.40 31.23 -26.23
N ILE A 414 7.05 32.08 -25.26
CA ILE A 414 6.83 33.52 -25.48
C ILE A 414 8.17 34.21 -25.75
N ASP A 415 9.16 33.99 -24.88
CA ASP A 415 10.52 34.53 -25.01
C ASP A 415 11.23 34.11 -26.31
N ALA A 416 10.78 33.02 -26.95
CA ALA A 416 11.29 32.55 -28.24
C ALA A 416 10.56 33.15 -29.46
N ARG A 417 9.42 33.81 -29.28
CA ARG A 417 8.65 34.48 -30.36
C ARG A 417 8.94 35.99 -30.43
N ASP A 418 9.17 36.62 -29.29
CA ASP A 418 9.61 38.02 -29.19
C ASP A 418 11.15 38.06 -29.33
N GLU A 419 11.64 38.54 -30.48
CA GLU A 419 13.08 38.53 -30.83
C GLU A 419 13.97 39.30 -29.83
N TYR A 420 13.36 40.10 -28.93
CA TYR A 420 14.06 40.94 -27.96
C TYR A 420 14.22 40.31 -26.57
N THR A 421 13.63 39.15 -26.30
CA THR A 421 13.35 38.66 -24.92
C THR A 421 14.09 37.39 -24.50
N GLY A 422 15.21 37.03 -25.13
CA GLY A 422 16.00 35.85 -24.74
C GLY A 422 16.35 35.78 -23.24
N GLY A 423 15.60 34.97 -22.48
CA GLY A 423 15.72 34.83 -21.02
C GLY A 423 15.22 36.02 -20.21
N HIS A 424 14.43 36.93 -20.80
CA HIS A 424 13.88 38.10 -20.13
C HIS A 424 12.93 37.71 -19.00
N SER A 425 11.96 36.84 -19.30
CA SER A 425 10.98 36.40 -18.30
C SER A 425 11.65 35.69 -17.12
N GLU A 426 12.72 34.92 -17.37
CA GLU A 426 13.56 34.30 -16.34
C GLU A 426 14.25 35.33 -15.43
N ARG A 427 14.85 36.38 -15.99
CA ARG A 427 15.51 37.45 -15.23
C ARG A 427 14.50 38.28 -14.44
N VAL A 428 13.36 38.65 -15.02
CA VAL A 428 12.27 39.36 -14.30
C VAL A 428 11.75 38.52 -13.14
N GLY A 429 11.51 37.22 -13.35
CA GLY A 429 11.16 36.30 -12.27
C GLY A 429 12.22 36.23 -11.16
N LEU A 430 13.51 36.23 -11.51
CA LEU A 430 14.60 36.19 -10.54
C LEU A 430 14.74 37.50 -9.74
N TYR A 431 14.69 38.66 -10.39
CA TYR A 431 14.74 39.96 -9.70
C TYR A 431 13.53 40.15 -8.79
N SER A 432 12.33 39.74 -9.24
CA SER A 432 11.10 39.73 -8.44
C SER A 432 11.24 38.84 -7.20
N GLN A 433 11.86 37.66 -7.34
CA GLN A 433 12.16 36.77 -6.22
C GLN A 433 13.14 37.40 -5.21
N ARG A 434 14.21 38.02 -5.69
CA ARG A 434 15.23 38.68 -4.84
C ARG A 434 14.63 39.84 -4.05
N LEU A 435 13.84 40.69 -4.71
CA LEU A 435 13.11 41.77 -4.05
C LEU A 435 12.11 41.24 -3.01
N ALA A 436 11.28 40.25 -3.39
CA ALA A 436 10.31 39.62 -2.50
C ALA A 436 10.96 38.96 -1.27
N ARG A 437 12.17 38.40 -1.41
CA ARG A 437 12.90 37.80 -0.28
C ARG A 437 13.49 38.85 0.66
N GLU A 438 14.07 39.93 0.15
CA GLU A 438 14.63 41.02 0.99
C GLU A 438 13.54 41.71 1.82
N MET A 439 12.33 41.87 1.25
CA MET A 439 11.18 42.48 1.92
C MET A 439 10.32 41.49 2.74
N ALA A 440 10.71 40.22 2.84
CA ALA A 440 9.83 39.17 3.36
C ALA A 440 9.42 39.37 4.82
N ALA A 441 10.31 39.94 5.64
CA ALA A 441 10.02 40.28 7.04
C ALA A 441 9.07 41.48 7.17
N ASP A 442 9.19 42.48 6.28
CA ASP A 442 8.42 43.72 6.34
C ASP A 442 6.98 43.55 5.81
N TYR A 443 6.73 42.53 4.97
CA TYR A 443 5.46 42.26 4.31
C TYR A 443 4.87 40.86 4.61
N GLU A 444 5.38 40.18 5.64
CA GLU A 444 4.94 38.85 6.10
C GLU A 444 4.89 37.77 4.99
N LEU A 445 5.85 37.82 4.05
CA LEU A 445 5.90 36.89 2.91
C LEU A 445 6.51 35.54 3.33
N THR A 446 5.81 34.45 3.02
CA THR A 446 6.36 33.09 3.17
C THR A 446 7.27 32.73 1.99
N GLU A 447 8.09 31.69 2.16
CA GLU A 447 8.87 31.13 1.03
C GLU A 447 7.98 30.65 -0.13
N GLU A 448 6.73 30.24 0.14
CA GLU A 448 5.76 29.91 -0.91
C GLU A 448 5.28 31.17 -1.66
N ASP A 449 5.14 32.31 -0.98
CA ASP A 449 4.85 33.60 -1.62
C ASP A 449 6.02 34.08 -2.51
N ILE A 450 7.25 33.95 -2.02
CA ILE A 450 8.48 34.32 -2.77
C ILE A 450 8.63 33.46 -4.03
N ILE A 451 8.45 32.14 -3.92
CA ILE A 451 8.48 31.21 -5.06
C ILE A 451 7.32 31.49 -6.03
N ARG A 452 6.14 31.84 -5.53
CA ARG A 452 5.00 32.18 -6.38
C ARG A 452 5.24 33.47 -7.15
N ILE A 453 5.78 34.51 -6.52
CA ILE A 453 6.15 35.79 -7.17
C ILE A 453 7.16 35.55 -8.31
N HIS A 454 8.14 34.66 -8.11
CA HIS A 454 9.06 34.24 -9.18
C HIS A 454 8.32 33.68 -10.40
N TYR A 455 7.43 32.71 -10.19
CA TYR A 455 6.67 32.09 -11.29
C TYR A 455 5.68 33.03 -11.97
N ILE A 456 5.08 33.98 -11.24
CA ILE A 456 4.25 35.04 -11.85
C ILE A 456 5.12 35.92 -12.74
N GLY A 457 6.36 36.23 -12.34
CA GLY A 457 7.33 36.95 -13.18
C GLY A 457 7.73 36.22 -14.46
N LEU A 458 7.78 34.88 -14.45
CA LEU A 458 8.02 34.11 -15.68
C LEU A 458 6.90 34.23 -16.72
N VAL A 459 5.68 34.60 -16.33
CA VAL A 459 4.51 34.64 -17.22
C VAL A 459 3.77 35.97 -17.23
N HIS A 460 4.36 37.04 -16.68
CA HIS A 460 3.75 38.37 -16.65
C HIS A 460 3.33 38.83 -18.06
N ASP A 461 4.16 38.48 -19.05
CA ASP A 461 4.06 38.86 -20.46
C ASP A 461 3.27 37.87 -21.35
N ILE A 462 2.62 36.83 -20.78
CA ILE A 462 1.89 35.76 -21.50
C ILE A 462 0.96 36.27 -22.60
N GLY A 463 0.27 37.39 -22.39
CA GLY A 463 -0.66 37.93 -23.36
C GLY A 463 -0.03 38.51 -24.62
N LYS A 464 1.31 38.65 -24.70
CA LYS A 464 2.03 38.95 -25.96
C LYS A 464 1.71 37.93 -27.05
N ILE A 465 1.29 36.71 -26.67
CA ILE A 465 0.83 35.71 -27.64
C ILE A 465 -0.36 36.21 -28.50
N GLY A 466 -1.20 37.11 -27.99
CA GLY A 466 -2.31 37.71 -28.73
C GLY A 466 -1.96 39.01 -29.48
N VAL A 467 -0.72 39.50 -29.38
CA VAL A 467 -0.24 40.67 -30.14
C VAL A 467 0.27 40.21 -31.51
N ALA A 468 0.03 41.00 -32.56
CA ALA A 468 0.45 40.67 -33.92
C ALA A 468 1.96 40.89 -34.12
N ASP A 469 2.63 40.00 -34.88
CA ASP A 469 4.09 40.02 -35.03
C ASP A 469 4.64 41.33 -35.61
N ASN A 470 3.86 42.01 -36.46
CA ASN A 470 4.24 43.31 -37.04
C ASN A 470 4.22 44.47 -36.03
N VAL A 471 3.54 44.30 -34.90
CA VAL A 471 3.54 45.24 -33.76
C VAL A 471 4.58 44.80 -32.73
N LEU A 472 4.61 43.50 -32.42
CA LEU A 472 5.53 42.90 -31.43
C LEU A 472 7.00 43.07 -31.83
N ASN A 473 7.36 42.70 -33.07
CA ASN A 473 8.74 42.71 -33.54
C ASN A 473 9.16 44.02 -34.24
N LYS A 474 8.38 45.11 -34.12
CA LYS A 474 8.64 46.37 -34.84
C LYS A 474 9.95 47.04 -34.39
N SER A 475 10.87 47.23 -35.34
CA SER A 475 12.24 47.72 -35.08
C SER A 475 12.38 49.23 -34.79
N GLY A 476 11.29 49.90 -34.40
CA GLY A 476 11.23 51.34 -34.17
C GLY A 476 10.04 51.72 -33.29
N LYS A 477 9.86 53.02 -33.02
CA LYS A 477 8.77 53.48 -32.16
C LYS A 477 7.41 53.03 -32.69
N LEU A 478 6.57 52.52 -31.78
CA LEU A 478 5.15 52.29 -32.04
C LEU A 478 4.43 53.64 -32.19
N ASN A 479 3.44 53.71 -33.07
CA ASN A 479 2.45 54.79 -33.11
C ASN A 479 1.36 54.54 -32.05
N ASP A 480 0.43 55.48 -31.88
CA ASP A 480 -0.59 55.40 -30.81
C ASP A 480 -1.55 54.20 -30.99
N GLU A 481 -1.84 53.78 -32.23
CA GLU A 481 -2.69 52.63 -32.54
C GLU A 481 -1.97 51.31 -32.23
N GLU A 482 -0.72 51.17 -32.67
CA GLU A 482 0.16 50.03 -32.38
C GLU A 482 0.46 49.92 -30.88
N PHE A 483 0.67 51.03 -30.19
CA PHE A 483 0.85 51.06 -28.74
C PHE A 483 -0.43 50.67 -28.01
N THR A 484 -1.60 51.09 -28.50
CA THR A 484 -2.89 50.64 -27.98
C THR A 484 -3.08 49.13 -28.16
N LEU A 485 -2.67 48.56 -29.29
CA LEU A 485 -2.67 47.11 -29.51
C LEU A 485 -1.67 46.38 -28.59
N MET A 486 -0.47 46.93 -28.39
CA MET A 486 0.53 46.36 -27.48
C MET A 486 0.01 46.32 -26.04
N ARG A 487 -0.62 47.40 -25.55
CA ARG A 487 -1.15 47.48 -24.17
C ARG A 487 -2.16 46.39 -23.82
N ARG A 488 -2.84 45.79 -24.81
CA ARG A 488 -3.83 44.72 -24.59
C ARG A 488 -3.22 43.40 -24.12
N HIS A 489 -1.90 43.22 -24.14
CA HIS A 489 -1.29 41.99 -23.65
C HIS A 489 -1.58 41.74 -22.15
N THR A 490 -1.76 42.78 -21.32
CA THR A 490 -2.11 42.59 -19.90
C THR A 490 -3.52 42.00 -19.75
N GLU A 491 -4.47 42.47 -20.57
CA GLU A 491 -5.86 41.97 -20.60
C GLU A 491 -5.93 40.56 -21.19
N ILE A 492 -5.28 40.34 -22.33
CA ILE A 492 -5.21 39.03 -23.00
C ILE A 492 -4.53 38.00 -22.08
N GLY A 493 -3.48 38.41 -21.36
CA GLY A 493 -2.79 37.53 -20.42
C GLY A 493 -3.66 37.16 -19.22
N TYR A 494 -4.43 38.11 -18.68
CA TYR A 494 -5.44 37.86 -17.64
C TYR A 494 -6.51 36.86 -18.14
N GLU A 495 -7.04 37.04 -19.35
CA GLU A 495 -8.02 36.13 -19.96
C GLU A 495 -7.45 34.71 -20.13
N ILE A 496 -6.25 34.57 -20.71
CA ILE A 496 -5.57 33.28 -20.91
C ILE A 496 -5.36 32.55 -19.58
N MET A 497 -4.90 33.27 -18.55
CA MET A 497 -4.53 32.67 -17.28
C MET A 497 -5.69 32.59 -16.29
N THR A 498 -6.89 33.10 -16.60
CA THR A 498 -8.06 33.15 -15.69
C THR A 498 -8.32 31.82 -14.96
N ASN A 499 -8.27 30.69 -15.68
CA ASN A 499 -8.49 29.37 -15.09
C ASN A 499 -7.40 29.00 -14.05
N LEU A 500 -6.13 29.23 -14.38
CA LEU A 500 -4.98 28.99 -13.48
C LEU A 500 -4.92 30.01 -12.33
N GLY A 501 -5.40 31.22 -12.56
CA GLY A 501 -5.46 32.32 -11.59
C GLY A 501 -6.26 32.00 -10.34
N SER A 502 -7.26 31.13 -10.45
CA SER A 502 -8.03 30.62 -9.31
C SER A 502 -7.22 29.70 -8.39
N GLU A 503 -6.18 29.02 -8.91
CA GLU A 503 -5.29 28.16 -8.12
C GLU A 503 -4.03 28.91 -7.61
N ILE A 504 -3.66 30.06 -8.21
CA ILE A 504 -2.40 30.78 -7.92
C ILE A 504 -2.68 32.21 -7.47
N LYS A 505 -2.67 32.44 -6.14
CA LYS A 505 -2.90 33.73 -5.49
C LYS A 505 -2.04 34.86 -6.09
N GLY A 506 -2.68 35.90 -6.63
CA GLY A 506 -2.00 37.08 -7.20
C GLY A 506 -1.46 36.90 -8.62
N LEU A 507 -1.64 35.75 -9.27
CA LEU A 507 -1.19 35.53 -10.65
C LEU A 507 -1.87 36.50 -11.63
N LEU A 508 -3.20 36.60 -11.55
CA LEU A 508 -3.99 37.48 -12.41
C LEU A 508 -3.67 38.95 -12.15
N ASP A 509 -3.51 39.31 -10.88
CA ASP A 509 -3.16 40.66 -10.44
C ASP A 509 -1.80 41.08 -11.01
N GLY A 510 -0.79 40.19 -10.95
CA GLY A 510 0.54 40.43 -11.51
C GLY A 510 0.50 40.59 -13.03
N ILE A 511 -0.18 39.69 -13.75
CA ILE A 511 -0.27 39.75 -15.21
C ILE A 511 -1.05 41.00 -15.66
N ARG A 512 -2.17 41.33 -15.01
CA ARG A 512 -3.00 42.47 -15.44
C ARG A 512 -2.34 43.81 -15.12
N HIS A 513 -1.69 43.95 -13.96
CA HIS A 513 -1.31 45.27 -13.44
C HIS A 513 0.20 45.58 -13.41
N HIS A 514 1.09 44.72 -13.94
CA HIS A 514 2.54 44.99 -13.93
C HIS A 514 2.98 46.21 -14.77
N HIS A 515 2.07 46.85 -15.50
CA HIS A 515 2.27 48.13 -16.18
C HIS A 515 1.44 49.28 -15.60
N GLU A 516 0.81 49.09 -14.44
CA GLU A 516 0.32 50.20 -13.63
C GLU A 516 1.50 51.00 -13.08
N ARG A 517 1.30 52.30 -12.87
CA ARG A 517 2.32 53.22 -12.37
C ARG A 517 1.86 53.78 -11.03
N PHE A 518 2.79 53.97 -10.10
CA PHE A 518 2.47 54.47 -8.76
C PHE A 518 1.75 55.85 -8.77
N ASP A 519 1.98 56.67 -9.79
CA ASP A 519 1.30 57.95 -10.06
C ASP A 519 -0.12 57.84 -10.65
N GLY A 520 -0.55 56.66 -11.11
CA GLY A 520 -1.85 56.44 -11.76
C GLY A 520 -1.86 56.66 -13.28
N ASP A 521 -0.74 57.03 -13.91
CA ASP A 521 -0.65 57.20 -15.37
C ASP A 521 -0.39 55.89 -16.13
N GLY A 522 -0.54 54.74 -15.45
CA GLY A 522 -0.29 53.40 -15.98
C GLY A 522 -1.43 52.80 -16.79
N TYR A 523 -1.39 51.48 -16.96
CA TYR A 523 -2.43 50.71 -17.66
C TYR A 523 -2.50 49.24 -17.17
N PRO A 524 -3.64 48.54 -17.36
CA PRO A 524 -4.84 48.91 -18.10
C PRO A 524 -5.84 49.81 -17.34
N ASP A 525 -5.91 49.70 -16.01
CA ASP A 525 -7.02 50.20 -15.20
C ASP A 525 -6.72 51.52 -14.47
N LYS A 526 -5.46 52.02 -14.54
CA LYS A 526 -5.00 53.27 -13.93
C LYS A 526 -5.07 53.27 -12.40
N LEU A 527 -4.67 52.15 -11.81
CA LEU A 527 -4.50 52.04 -10.36
C LEU A 527 -3.31 52.90 -9.91
N SER A 528 -3.39 53.47 -8.71
CA SER A 528 -2.36 54.37 -8.17
C SER A 528 -1.95 53.97 -6.76
N GLY A 529 -0.73 54.35 -6.36
CA GLY A 529 -0.20 54.09 -5.03
C GLY A 529 -0.28 52.62 -4.61
N THR A 530 -0.86 52.38 -3.42
CA THR A 530 -1.00 51.04 -2.83
C THR A 530 -2.19 50.23 -3.35
N ASP A 531 -3.10 50.84 -4.12
CA ASP A 531 -4.22 50.12 -4.75
C ASP A 531 -3.73 49.17 -5.85
N ILE A 532 -2.54 49.44 -6.39
CA ILE A 532 -1.81 48.50 -7.25
C ILE A 532 -1.42 47.27 -6.40
N PRO A 533 -1.78 46.04 -6.79
CA PRO A 533 -1.40 44.83 -6.06
C PRO A 533 0.11 44.72 -5.86
N LEU A 534 0.54 44.25 -4.69
CA LEU A 534 1.97 44.23 -4.32
C LEU A 534 2.84 43.47 -5.33
N VAL A 535 2.35 42.32 -5.81
CA VAL A 535 3.02 41.52 -6.85
C VAL A 535 3.21 42.32 -8.14
N ALA A 536 2.23 43.11 -8.56
CA ALA A 536 2.34 43.94 -9.75
C ALA A 536 3.37 45.07 -9.58
N ARG A 537 3.45 45.70 -8.40
CA ARG A 537 4.49 46.69 -8.08
C ARG A 537 5.90 46.10 -8.08
N ILE A 538 6.07 44.87 -7.59
CA ILE A 538 7.33 44.11 -7.65
C ILE A 538 7.73 43.84 -9.12
N LEU A 539 6.78 43.34 -9.92
CA LEU A 539 7.02 43.02 -11.34
C LEU A 539 7.36 44.26 -12.16
N ALA A 540 6.63 45.37 -11.99
CA ALA A 540 6.86 46.62 -12.71
C ALA A 540 8.30 47.15 -12.54
N LEU A 541 8.83 47.02 -11.32
CA LEU A 541 10.20 47.40 -10.97
C LEU A 541 11.23 46.42 -11.58
N ALA A 542 10.96 45.12 -11.51
CA ALA A 542 11.83 44.06 -12.03
C ALA A 542 11.92 44.05 -13.57
N ASP A 543 10.80 44.19 -14.29
CA ASP A 543 10.76 44.36 -15.76
C ASP A 543 11.50 45.63 -16.18
N SER A 544 11.18 46.77 -15.54
CA SER A 544 11.87 48.03 -15.86
C SER A 544 13.39 47.95 -15.64
N TYR A 545 13.85 47.23 -14.60
CA TYR A 545 15.27 47.00 -14.37
C TYR A 545 15.90 46.09 -15.43
N ASP A 546 15.24 45.01 -15.84
CA ASP A 546 15.73 44.15 -16.94
C ASP A 546 15.77 44.91 -18.28
N ALA A 547 14.76 45.73 -18.54
CA ALA A 547 14.69 46.62 -19.69
C ALA A 547 15.82 47.67 -19.71
N MET A 548 16.30 48.09 -18.54
CA MET A 548 17.43 49.01 -18.38
C MET A 548 18.81 48.35 -18.55
N THR A 549 18.96 47.14 -18.02
CA THR A 549 20.24 46.40 -17.97
C THR A 549 20.49 45.47 -19.16
N SER A 550 19.45 45.14 -19.94
CA SER A 550 19.57 44.33 -21.17
C SER A 550 19.94 45.16 -22.40
N ASN A 551 20.69 44.56 -23.32
CA ASN A 551 20.93 45.12 -24.65
C ASN A 551 19.68 44.95 -25.54
N ARG A 552 19.20 46.02 -26.17
CA ARG A 552 18.09 46.01 -27.14
C ARG A 552 18.58 46.53 -28.49
N VAL A 553 17.93 46.16 -29.60
CA VAL A 553 18.36 46.50 -30.97
C VAL A 553 18.53 48.03 -31.19
N TYR A 554 17.80 48.84 -30.43
CA TYR A 554 17.82 50.32 -30.50
C TYR A 554 18.63 51.00 -29.39
N ARG A 555 19.08 50.26 -28.35
CA ARG A 555 19.76 50.82 -27.18
C ARG A 555 20.67 49.79 -26.51
N LYS A 556 21.94 50.15 -26.28
CA LYS A 556 22.84 49.39 -25.40
C LYS A 556 22.31 49.40 -23.96
N ARG A 557 22.76 48.44 -23.15
CA ARG A 557 22.53 48.48 -21.69
C ARG A 557 23.02 49.79 -21.09
N LEU A 558 22.31 50.29 -20.08
CA LEU A 558 22.76 51.42 -19.26
C LEU A 558 23.88 50.97 -18.30
N SER A 559 24.66 51.93 -17.80
CA SER A 559 25.57 51.73 -16.67
C SER A 559 24.81 51.65 -15.34
N ASP A 560 25.36 50.98 -14.34
CA ASP A 560 24.70 50.80 -13.04
C ASP A 560 24.40 52.16 -12.37
N GLU A 561 25.24 53.17 -12.58
CA GLU A 561 25.01 54.55 -12.14
C GLU A 561 23.82 55.21 -12.85
N GLU A 562 23.65 54.99 -14.16
CA GLU A 562 22.49 55.49 -14.93
C GLU A 562 21.20 54.76 -14.52
N VAL A 563 21.26 53.44 -14.31
CA VAL A 563 20.11 52.65 -13.82
C VAL A 563 19.70 53.14 -12.43
N ARG A 564 20.66 53.33 -11.53
CA ARG A 564 20.42 53.85 -10.17
C ARG A 564 19.81 55.26 -10.20
N ALA A 565 20.33 56.14 -11.05
CA ALA A 565 19.78 57.48 -11.23
C ALA A 565 18.34 57.45 -11.77
N GLU A 566 18.04 56.57 -12.72
CA GLU A 566 16.70 56.43 -13.29
C GLU A 566 15.69 55.82 -12.29
N LEU A 567 16.09 54.81 -11.52
CA LEU A 567 15.28 54.25 -10.43
C LEU A 567 14.93 55.33 -9.39
N VAL A 568 15.90 56.13 -8.96
CA VAL A 568 15.66 57.26 -8.04
C VAL A 568 14.73 58.31 -8.66
N ARG A 569 14.93 58.64 -9.95
CA ARG A 569 14.10 59.62 -10.68
C ARG A 569 12.64 59.17 -10.83
N CYS A 570 12.42 57.87 -10.96
CA CYS A 570 11.11 57.24 -11.16
C CYS A 570 10.43 56.77 -9.85
N SER A 571 11.12 56.86 -8.71
CA SER A 571 10.56 56.63 -7.37
C SER A 571 9.38 57.58 -7.09
N GLY A 572 8.25 57.02 -6.66
CA GLY A 572 7.03 57.78 -6.36
C GLY A 572 6.26 58.26 -7.59
N THR A 573 6.72 57.93 -8.80
CA THR A 573 5.99 58.17 -10.06
C THR A 573 5.71 56.84 -10.76
N GLN A 574 6.72 56.25 -11.40
CA GLN A 574 6.56 54.91 -11.99
C GLN A 574 6.53 53.83 -10.92
N PHE A 575 7.40 53.94 -9.91
CA PHE A 575 7.68 52.88 -8.95
C PHE A 575 7.24 53.25 -7.53
N ASP A 576 6.90 52.23 -6.75
CA ASP A 576 6.67 52.36 -5.31
C ASP A 576 7.97 52.82 -4.61
N PRO A 577 7.98 53.93 -3.84
CA PRO A 577 9.16 54.42 -3.15
C PRO A 577 9.80 53.40 -2.21
N ALA A 578 8.99 52.62 -1.49
CA ALA A 578 9.49 51.65 -0.51
C ALA A 578 10.18 50.48 -1.21
N LEU A 579 9.59 49.95 -2.28
CA LEU A 579 10.21 48.90 -3.10
C LEU A 579 11.47 49.42 -3.79
N THR A 580 11.45 50.66 -4.27
CA THR A 580 12.60 51.28 -4.95
C THR A 580 13.79 51.43 -4.01
N GLU A 581 13.57 51.82 -2.75
CA GLU A 581 14.64 51.86 -1.73
C GLU A 581 15.25 50.47 -1.51
N ILE A 582 14.42 49.45 -1.29
CA ILE A 582 14.87 48.06 -1.06
C ILE A 582 15.66 47.56 -2.28
N PHE A 583 15.18 47.83 -3.49
CA PHE A 583 15.82 47.40 -4.73
C PHE A 583 17.18 48.10 -4.97
N ILE A 584 17.29 49.39 -4.63
CA ILE A 584 18.59 50.10 -4.64
C ILE A 584 19.54 49.51 -3.60
N ARG A 585 19.08 49.13 -2.41
CA ARG A 585 19.95 48.43 -1.43
C ARG A 585 20.46 47.10 -1.99
N LEU A 586 19.62 46.32 -2.68
CA LEU A 586 20.03 45.08 -3.35
C LEU A 586 21.02 45.32 -4.50
N LEU A 587 20.90 46.44 -5.21
CA LEU A 587 21.85 46.87 -6.24
C LEU A 587 23.20 47.26 -5.63
N ASP A 588 23.19 48.13 -4.62
CA ASP A 588 24.39 48.65 -3.93
C ASP A 588 25.17 47.53 -3.21
N LYS A 589 24.50 46.47 -2.73
CA LYS A 589 25.13 45.25 -2.17
C LYS A 589 25.74 44.31 -3.25
N GLY A 590 25.42 44.51 -4.53
CA GLY A 590 25.69 43.54 -5.59
C GLY A 590 24.83 42.28 -5.54
N GLU A 591 23.78 42.26 -4.72
CA GLU A 591 22.86 41.10 -4.59
C GLU A 591 21.90 40.99 -5.78
N LEU A 592 21.77 42.01 -6.63
CA LEU A 592 21.18 41.91 -7.97
C LEU A 592 22.20 41.49 -9.05
N SER A 593 23.50 41.74 -8.85
CA SER A 593 24.56 41.40 -9.82
C SER A 593 25.20 40.03 -9.59
N ALA A 594 24.98 39.41 -8.43
CA ALA A 594 25.47 38.07 -8.10
C ALA A 594 24.87 37.00 -9.03
N ASP A 595 25.73 36.47 -9.92
CA ASP A 595 25.53 35.33 -10.80
C ASP A 595 24.20 35.30 -11.59
N ILE A 596 23.89 36.41 -12.27
CA ILE A 596 23.72 36.30 -13.72
C ILE A 596 25.08 36.64 -14.34
N LYS A 597 26.02 35.69 -14.29
CA LYS A 597 26.98 35.62 -15.40
C LYS A 597 26.13 35.44 -16.63
N ASP A 598 26.24 36.40 -17.56
CA ASP A 598 25.47 36.43 -18.79
C ASP A 598 25.27 35.01 -19.36
N GLY A 599 24.07 34.71 -19.89
CA GLY A 599 23.86 33.60 -20.83
C GLY A 599 24.62 33.78 -22.16
N ILE A 600 25.63 34.63 -22.15
CA ILE A 600 26.47 35.14 -23.22
C ILE A 600 27.92 34.84 -22.86
N ALA A 601 28.33 33.59 -23.05
CA ALA A 601 29.75 33.30 -23.22
C ALA A 601 30.23 33.99 -24.50
N THR A 602 30.92 35.13 -24.39
CA THR A 602 31.66 35.68 -25.53
C THR A 602 32.92 34.84 -25.77
N ASP A 603 33.25 34.59 -27.03
CA ASP A 603 34.57 34.04 -27.38
C ASP A 603 35.66 35.10 -27.22
N SER A 604 36.92 34.70 -27.40
CA SER A 604 38.09 35.61 -27.33
C SER A 604 38.10 36.72 -28.39
N GLU A 605 37.10 36.74 -29.28
CA GLU A 605 36.89 37.73 -30.35
C GLU A 605 35.63 38.60 -30.11
N GLY A 606 34.92 38.39 -29.00
CA GLY A 606 33.81 39.23 -28.55
C GLY A 606 32.44 38.94 -29.19
N ARG A 607 32.22 37.73 -29.75
CA ARG A 607 30.93 37.39 -30.38
C ARG A 607 29.92 36.78 -29.39
N MET A 608 28.69 37.28 -29.44
CA MET A 608 27.59 37.01 -28.50
C MET A 608 27.03 35.58 -28.65
N ARG A 609 26.79 34.87 -27.54
CA ARG A 609 26.12 33.54 -27.50
C ARG A 609 24.82 33.58 -26.70
N THR A 610 23.96 32.58 -26.89
CA THR A 610 22.60 32.47 -26.34
C THR A 610 22.29 31.04 -25.85
N SER A 611 23.14 30.50 -24.96
CA SER A 611 22.94 29.18 -24.35
C SER A 611 23.69 29.04 -23.03
N SER A 612 23.17 28.22 -22.11
CA SER A 612 23.78 27.97 -20.80
C SER A 612 25.16 27.30 -20.90
N VAL A 613 25.99 27.40 -19.85
CA VAL A 613 27.37 26.86 -19.83
C VAL A 613 27.42 25.37 -20.18
N LEU A 614 26.45 24.57 -19.73
CA LEU A 614 26.37 23.14 -20.04
C LEU A 614 25.99 22.90 -21.51
N GLU A 615 25.08 23.70 -22.06
CA GLU A 615 24.71 23.67 -23.48
C GLU A 615 25.85 24.15 -24.37
N ASP A 616 26.69 25.09 -23.91
CA ASP A 616 27.84 25.61 -24.66
C ASP A 616 29.06 24.68 -24.57
N MET A 617 29.23 23.95 -23.46
CA MET A 617 30.18 22.83 -23.36
C MET A 617 29.76 21.66 -24.24
N LEU A 618 28.52 21.14 -24.11
CA LEU A 618 28.02 20.10 -25.01
C LEU A 618 27.98 20.59 -26.47
N SER A 619 27.70 21.86 -26.75
CA SER A 619 27.80 22.38 -28.11
C SER A 619 29.24 22.45 -28.60
N ARG A 620 30.24 22.80 -27.78
CA ARG A 620 31.65 22.69 -28.23
C ARG A 620 32.05 21.23 -28.48
N ASP A 621 31.69 20.33 -27.57
CA ASP A 621 32.12 18.93 -27.62
C ASP A 621 31.36 18.11 -28.69
N LEU A 622 30.10 18.45 -29.01
CA LEU A 622 29.36 17.84 -30.13
C LEU A 622 29.47 18.61 -31.45
N MET A 623 29.42 19.95 -31.47
CA MET A 623 29.34 20.72 -32.73
C MET A 623 30.67 20.92 -33.45
N ASN A 624 31.81 20.67 -32.80
CA ASN A 624 33.09 20.60 -33.51
C ASN A 624 33.15 19.42 -34.50
N GLU A 625 32.27 18.41 -34.35
CA GLU A 625 32.29 17.21 -35.19
C GLU A 625 30.93 16.84 -35.84
N VAL A 626 29.78 17.36 -35.35
CA VAL A 626 28.45 17.05 -35.92
C VAL A 626 27.60 18.30 -36.15
N LYS A 627 27.16 18.54 -37.40
CA LYS A 627 26.20 19.63 -37.73
C LYS A 627 24.82 19.39 -37.09
N VAL A 628 24.43 20.26 -36.18
CA VAL A 628 23.12 20.23 -35.50
C VAL A 628 22.10 21.06 -36.26
N SER A 629 20.98 20.44 -36.66
CA SER A 629 19.94 21.11 -37.46
C SER A 629 18.78 21.69 -36.64
N ASN A 630 18.70 21.42 -35.33
CA ASN A 630 17.62 21.90 -34.47
C ASN A 630 18.09 22.09 -33.01
N PRO A 631 18.16 23.33 -32.49
CA PRO A 631 18.55 23.63 -31.11
C PRO A 631 17.65 23.00 -30.03
N SER A 632 16.38 22.69 -30.31
CA SER A 632 15.50 22.12 -29.27
C SER A 632 15.89 20.69 -28.88
N HIS A 633 16.60 19.95 -29.74
CA HIS A 633 17.13 18.63 -29.38
C HIS A 633 18.35 18.72 -28.45
N VAL A 634 19.14 19.80 -28.53
CA VAL A 634 20.25 20.09 -27.58
C VAL A 634 19.68 20.32 -26.18
N ARG A 635 18.63 21.14 -26.09
CA ARG A 635 17.93 21.44 -24.84
C ARG A 635 17.31 20.19 -24.22
N MET A 636 16.68 19.33 -25.03
CA MET A 636 16.12 18.06 -24.54
C MET A 636 17.21 17.10 -24.01
N LEU A 637 18.38 17.04 -24.66
CA LEU A 637 19.53 16.27 -24.15
C LEU A 637 20.03 16.83 -22.81
N CYS A 638 20.22 18.15 -22.71
CA CYS A 638 20.69 18.80 -21.49
C CYS A 638 19.70 18.64 -20.32
N TYR A 639 18.39 18.72 -20.59
CA TYR A 639 17.34 18.45 -19.62
C TYR A 639 17.37 17.00 -19.13
N ILE A 640 17.55 16.04 -20.04
CA ILE A 640 17.67 14.61 -19.70
C ILE A 640 18.93 14.34 -18.86
N LEU A 641 20.06 14.96 -19.19
CA LEU A 641 21.30 14.87 -18.40
C LEU A 641 21.13 15.46 -16.99
N LYS A 642 20.49 16.64 -16.84
CA LYS A 642 20.17 17.23 -15.52
C LYS A 642 19.20 16.35 -14.70
N LEU A 643 18.19 15.75 -15.34
CA LEU A 643 17.28 14.80 -14.68
C LEU A 643 17.99 13.51 -14.23
N MET A 644 19.07 13.12 -14.92
CA MET A 644 19.89 11.95 -14.62
C MET A 644 20.92 12.22 -13.52
N GLU A 645 21.56 13.39 -13.52
CA GLU A 645 22.47 13.87 -12.46
C GLU A 645 21.81 13.84 -11.08
N LYS A 646 20.55 14.29 -11.00
CA LYS A 646 19.70 14.27 -9.80
C LYS A 646 19.43 12.86 -9.21
N LYS A 647 19.87 11.79 -9.89
CA LYS A 647 19.73 10.38 -9.42
C LYS A 647 21.05 9.73 -8.98
N GLU A 648 22.16 10.47 -8.92
CA GLU A 648 23.48 9.98 -8.45
C GLU A 648 23.93 8.67 -9.13
N LYS A 649 23.73 8.57 -10.45
CA LYS A 649 24.04 7.36 -11.22
C LYS A 649 24.89 7.66 -12.45
N ASN A 650 25.71 6.69 -12.83
CA ASN A 650 26.55 6.77 -14.01
C ASN A 650 25.76 6.39 -15.26
N TYR A 651 25.86 7.25 -16.27
CA TYR A 651 25.22 7.10 -17.58
C TYR A 651 26.29 7.11 -18.67
N LYS A 652 26.02 6.43 -19.77
CA LYS A 652 26.88 6.46 -20.97
C LYS A 652 26.05 6.87 -22.17
N VAL A 653 26.55 7.87 -22.90
CA VAL A 653 25.84 8.44 -24.05
C VAL A 653 26.52 7.97 -25.33
N LEU A 654 25.74 7.35 -26.20
CA LEU A 654 26.17 6.90 -27.52
C LEU A 654 25.63 7.88 -28.57
N LEU A 655 26.54 8.49 -29.34
CA LEU A 655 26.22 9.25 -30.54
C LEU A 655 26.39 8.33 -31.75
N ILE A 656 25.38 8.29 -32.63
CA ILE A 656 25.31 7.36 -33.76
C ILE A 656 24.95 8.12 -35.04
N SER A 657 25.79 8.01 -36.07
CA SER A 657 25.64 8.69 -37.37
C SER A 657 26.13 7.83 -38.54
N ASP A 658 25.65 8.07 -39.76
CA ASP A 658 26.22 7.45 -40.98
C ASP A 658 27.50 8.19 -41.43
N ASN A 659 28.49 7.46 -41.95
CA ASN A 659 29.76 8.02 -42.45
C ASN A 659 29.61 8.83 -43.75
N ASP A 660 28.58 8.54 -44.56
CA ASP A 660 28.33 9.21 -45.83
C ASP A 660 27.70 10.59 -45.60
N GLY A 661 28.58 11.58 -45.44
CA GLY A 661 28.24 12.98 -45.22
C GLY A 661 27.21 13.50 -46.22
N ASP A 662 26.09 13.96 -45.66
CA ASP A 662 24.90 14.55 -46.30
C ASP A 662 23.71 13.64 -46.69
N GLU A 663 23.81 12.31 -46.68
CA GLU A 663 22.63 11.45 -46.91
C GLU A 663 21.80 11.15 -45.63
N PRO A 664 20.48 10.92 -45.74
CA PRO A 664 19.63 10.59 -44.60
C PRO A 664 19.76 9.10 -44.20
N MET A 665 20.43 8.85 -43.06
CA MET A 665 20.72 7.52 -42.47
C MET A 665 19.67 6.44 -42.77
N SER A 666 20.11 5.28 -43.27
CA SER A 666 19.20 4.31 -43.92
C SER A 666 18.06 3.80 -43.02
N ALA A 667 16.93 3.43 -43.63
CA ALA A 667 15.80 2.85 -42.89
C ALA A 667 16.18 1.53 -42.17
N LYS A 668 17.10 0.75 -42.77
CA LYS A 668 17.66 -0.46 -42.17
C LYS A 668 18.47 -0.15 -40.91
N THR A 669 19.31 0.91 -40.97
CA THR A 669 20.11 1.40 -39.83
C THR A 669 19.21 1.85 -38.68
N LYS A 670 18.16 2.63 -38.98
CA LYS A 670 17.16 3.08 -37.99
C LYS A 670 16.44 1.92 -37.29
N ALA A 671 16.08 0.88 -38.04
CA ALA A 671 15.48 -0.32 -37.48
C ALA A 671 16.46 -1.11 -36.59
N ALA A 672 17.70 -1.32 -37.04
CA ALA A 672 18.73 -2.03 -36.29
C ALA A 672 19.08 -1.34 -34.97
N ILE A 673 19.20 0.00 -34.96
CA ILE A 673 19.38 0.79 -33.74
C ILE A 673 18.21 0.53 -32.78
N LYS A 674 16.96 0.71 -33.24
CA LYS A 674 15.77 0.54 -32.38
C LYS A 674 15.62 -0.90 -31.83
N GLU A 675 16.12 -1.91 -32.55
CA GLU A 675 16.11 -3.31 -32.11
C GLU A 675 17.22 -3.62 -31.06
N LEU A 676 18.34 -2.90 -31.09
CA LEU A 676 19.48 -3.13 -30.20
C LEU A 676 19.36 -2.41 -28.85
N PHE A 677 18.48 -1.41 -28.75
CA PHE A 677 18.13 -0.69 -27.52
C PHE A 677 16.73 -1.12 -27.03
N ASP A 678 16.62 -2.34 -26.48
CA ASP A 678 15.35 -3.02 -26.11
C ASP A 678 14.95 -2.86 -24.62
N ASP A 679 15.70 -2.08 -23.82
CA ASP A 679 15.39 -1.89 -22.40
C ASP A 679 14.54 -0.63 -22.16
N PRO A 680 13.51 -0.69 -21.30
CA PRO A 680 12.67 0.47 -20.97
C PRO A 680 13.40 1.65 -20.32
N HIS A 681 14.67 1.51 -19.93
CA HIS A 681 15.51 2.60 -19.40
C HIS A 681 16.46 3.21 -20.44
N ASP A 682 16.58 2.61 -21.63
CA ASP A 682 17.45 3.14 -22.69
C ASP A 682 16.71 4.27 -23.43
N VAL A 683 17.22 5.50 -23.34
CA VAL A 683 16.55 6.70 -23.89
C VAL A 683 17.13 7.05 -25.26
N ILE A 684 16.34 6.84 -26.31
CA ILE A 684 16.73 7.13 -27.69
C ILE A 684 16.12 8.47 -28.14
N ILE A 685 16.98 9.46 -28.39
CA ILE A 685 16.64 10.78 -28.90
C ILE A 685 17.09 10.87 -30.36
N ARG A 686 16.19 11.23 -31.27
CA ARG A 686 16.58 11.63 -32.62
C ARG A 686 17.03 13.09 -32.59
N TYR A 687 18.31 13.34 -32.81
CA TYR A 687 18.93 14.65 -32.64
C TYR A 687 19.06 15.43 -33.95
N THR A 688 19.15 14.75 -35.10
CA THR A 688 19.00 15.38 -36.42
C THR A 688 18.20 14.47 -37.36
N SER A 689 18.02 14.88 -38.62
CA SER A 689 17.49 13.97 -39.64
C SER A 689 18.39 12.75 -39.88
N ARG A 690 19.68 12.84 -39.52
CA ARG A 690 20.79 11.93 -39.85
C ARG A 690 21.46 11.23 -38.64
N ALA A 691 21.25 11.70 -37.41
CA ALA A 691 21.94 11.20 -36.21
C ALA A 691 20.99 10.91 -35.03
N TYR A 692 21.39 9.93 -34.21
CA TYR A 692 20.70 9.49 -33.00
C TYR A 692 21.61 9.62 -31.78
N ILE A 693 20.99 9.86 -30.63
CA ILE A 693 21.62 9.82 -29.31
C ILE A 693 20.91 8.75 -28.51
N ALA A 694 21.65 7.81 -27.93
CA ALA A 694 21.12 6.81 -27.02
C ALA A 694 21.81 6.93 -25.66
N ALA A 695 21.03 7.15 -24.60
CA ALA A 695 21.53 7.14 -23.23
C ALA A 695 21.28 5.77 -22.59
N LEU A 696 22.35 5.12 -22.14
CA LEU A 696 22.33 3.81 -21.49
C LEU A 696 22.36 3.98 -19.96
N TYR A 697 21.35 3.42 -19.27
CA TYR A 697 21.21 3.47 -17.82
C TYR A 697 22.03 2.35 -17.15
N ASP A 698 23.02 2.70 -16.31
CA ASP A 698 23.67 1.78 -15.35
C ASP A 698 24.21 0.48 -15.99
N ARG A 699 24.73 0.59 -17.22
CA ARG A 699 25.25 -0.55 -18.02
C ARG A 699 26.73 -0.79 -17.74
N SER A 700 27.12 -2.06 -17.75
CA SER A 700 28.54 -2.46 -17.72
C SER A 700 29.24 -2.14 -19.05
N VAL A 701 30.57 -1.99 -18.99
CA VAL A 701 31.42 -1.77 -20.18
C VAL A 701 31.24 -2.87 -21.23
N ASP A 702 31.08 -4.13 -20.81
CA ASP A 702 30.81 -5.25 -21.72
C ASP A 702 29.48 -5.10 -22.48
N CYS A 703 28.44 -4.59 -21.83
CA CYS A 703 27.15 -4.36 -22.45
C CYS A 703 27.23 -3.24 -23.51
N ILE A 704 27.96 -2.16 -23.20
CA ILE A 704 28.24 -1.08 -24.16
C ILE A 704 29.02 -1.64 -25.35
N TYR A 705 30.07 -2.44 -25.12
CA TYR A 705 30.86 -3.06 -26.17
C TYR A 705 30.01 -3.99 -27.07
N GLN A 706 29.07 -4.76 -26.50
CA GLN A 706 28.14 -5.56 -27.30
C GLN A 706 27.17 -4.71 -28.13
N VAL A 707 26.65 -3.60 -27.61
CA VAL A 707 25.79 -2.68 -28.37
C VAL A 707 26.57 -2.04 -29.52
N THR A 708 27.72 -1.43 -29.25
CA THR A 708 28.60 -0.83 -30.27
C THR A 708 28.99 -1.84 -31.34
N ARG A 709 29.41 -3.04 -30.94
CA ARG A 709 29.76 -4.13 -31.87
C ARG A 709 28.55 -4.60 -32.68
N GLY A 710 27.38 -4.77 -32.06
CA GLY A 710 26.16 -5.21 -32.73
C GLY A 710 25.64 -4.21 -33.78
N ILE A 711 25.79 -2.90 -33.52
CA ILE A 711 25.51 -1.86 -34.50
C ILE A 711 26.52 -1.96 -35.66
N ASN A 712 27.82 -2.05 -35.39
CA ASN A 712 28.86 -2.17 -36.42
C ASN A 712 28.71 -3.44 -37.29
N GLU A 713 28.31 -4.58 -36.70
CA GLU A 713 28.05 -5.83 -37.42
C GLU A 713 26.78 -5.75 -38.30
N LYS A 714 25.70 -5.11 -37.82
CA LYS A 714 24.46 -4.94 -38.61
C LYS A 714 24.55 -3.81 -39.64
N CYS A 715 25.37 -2.79 -39.39
CA CYS A 715 25.43 -1.52 -40.13
C CYS A 715 26.88 -0.99 -40.24
N PRO A 716 27.72 -1.52 -41.16
CA PRO A 716 29.14 -1.17 -41.24
C PRO A 716 29.46 0.28 -41.64
N SER A 717 28.47 1.04 -42.12
CA SER A 717 28.62 2.45 -42.52
C SER A 717 28.50 3.44 -41.35
N VAL A 718 28.21 2.97 -40.14
CA VAL A 718 27.86 3.80 -38.98
C VAL A 718 29.10 4.15 -38.14
N ASP A 719 29.25 5.44 -37.81
CA ASP A 719 30.13 5.93 -36.75
C ASP A 719 29.41 5.91 -35.39
N ILE A 720 30.13 5.50 -34.36
CA ILE A 720 29.63 5.38 -32.98
C ILE A 720 30.65 5.97 -32.01
N ARG A 721 30.23 7.00 -31.28
CA ARG A 721 31.07 7.67 -30.29
C ARG A 721 30.47 7.50 -28.90
N VAL A 722 31.33 7.21 -27.92
CA VAL A 722 30.96 7.03 -26.52
C VAL A 722 31.41 8.24 -25.71
N LEU A 723 30.48 8.87 -25.02
CA LEU A 723 30.70 9.93 -24.02
C LEU A 723 30.42 9.37 -22.62
#